data_AF-A0A7L0TY74-F1
#
_entry.id   AF-A0A7L0TY74-F1
#
_cell.length_a   1.000
_cell.length_b   1.000
_cell.length_c   1.000
_cell.angle_alpha   90.00
_cell.angle_beta   90.00
_cell.angle_gamma   90.00
#
_symmetry.space_group_name_H-M   'P 1'
#
loop_
_entity.id
_entity.type
_entity.pdbx_description
1 polymer ?
#
loop_
_entity_poly.entity_id
_entity_poly.type
_entity_poly.pdbx_seq_one_letter_code
_entity_poly.pdbx_strand_id
1 'polypeptide(L)'
;VELDICPPELGDMEQPRTDRGNPSLPSGAPLQASALSGELKSWYHSESESEQFGQLAREHGDQGWEQESQQQGAEENEISGRNEETVEETEPVVLDPEHPLMRRFQAALKNYLTKQMEKVNLELQELKTAMKKGKAQREELGVILYGAQQQLAHLQMELEKSQDRRSQAATARGQLEEELEGLRLTHKKMCQNTDDERKKVSAMQTQVENLALHLFYMQNMDEDVRHNILLKKQSTKKAEAEKVQAEVEKKKQDLLVDRLTRKAYELQEQIALFEAQFVAQAEDTKVTRQAVNEACMEVQAINMEKKRLMNQWNSSLAGMKQRDEAYIATQELLSKYRRDLKSLEMDIHGCRKPIRKEEEKNELLVSILSRSQNDANMTKKLIAQCLSRQEALKVESGTYTRVLHETEQALNRTKMDQAAHLNELLSISKDIEKGTDAKEQMENEIMAKLQDQMMSSNAAKYFSQLAAKLRGKKTNLELHFSKVENDIAQVILNATHTNCRLTALQKTLCELDKEIKNVHDRISHGESEIAKRNVLIENKQEVITQYNKRLEMILSQQGGQELGPLEIEINGLSKEIEECNSEVMTLQKYWLNLQKELVKLTHEREEQIASLDTLKKQITVMQQRKVRTENEIQQETKEQKDIERHMRNMSNDLIKLNVLINKNNSSFEELHYGNIVTENEFVRSLKAAEKESLEMQEKHSQLTEEKARLLNSLLEAEHQIMLWERKIQLTKEMRAAVDSETGQGEIQAMRAEIHRMQVRYSQLMKQQEKMIRDMEASVSRREVIAIRGEGLNKTDKKRVTKSDFHRKKQELRKKISETQKNAQGCDKTILELESTRASLSASFLEKQQELGRLQAESQGLDSDTECLRNKKRWNLLEIVAYQTRQKHLQALREGTYTPLCRTEAAWRSKQQRVQDRLRAIDTIVQQIQQEHPQHQRALQWLRQCLESRLGPQET
;
A
#
# COMPACT_ATOMS: atom_id res chain seq x y z
N VAL A 1 -39.66 -4.44 37.63
CA VAL A 1 -38.65 -5.52 37.69
C VAL A 1 -37.75 -5.49 36.46
N GLU A 2 -36.58 -4.86 36.46
CA GLU A 2 -36.02 -3.72 37.23
C GLU A 2 -34.60 -3.47 36.64
N LEU A 3 -34.22 -2.21 36.39
CA LEU A 3 -33.29 -1.39 37.20
C LEU A 3 -31.87 -1.98 37.38
N ASP A 4 -30.77 -1.22 37.28
CA ASP A 4 -30.52 0.07 36.59
C ASP A 4 -29.00 0.41 36.60
N ILE A 5 -28.60 1.53 35.98
CA ILE A 5 -27.56 2.50 36.41
C ILE A 5 -26.08 2.06 36.68
N CYS A 6 -25.15 2.82 36.10
CA CYS A 6 -23.75 3.04 36.54
C CYS A 6 -23.57 4.50 37.04
N PRO A 7 -22.45 4.94 37.66
CA PRO A 7 -21.35 4.22 38.32
C PRO A 7 -21.47 4.37 39.87
N PRO A 8 -20.92 5.38 40.63
CA PRO A 8 -19.80 6.34 40.49
C PRO A 8 -18.54 5.82 41.24
N GLU A 9 -17.57 6.53 41.86
CA GLU A 9 -17.14 7.95 42.08
C GLU A 9 -15.60 7.90 42.36
N LEU A 10 -14.70 8.72 41.78
CA LEU A 10 -14.15 10.04 42.20
C LEU A 10 -13.47 10.18 43.59
N GLY A 11 -12.37 10.97 43.61
CA GLY A 11 -11.75 11.58 44.78
C GLY A 11 -10.20 11.60 44.76
N ASP A 12 -9.49 12.71 44.98
CA ASP A 12 -9.93 14.12 44.93
C ASP A 12 -8.73 15.11 44.85
N MET A 13 -9.01 16.38 44.48
CA MET A 13 -8.32 17.67 44.81
C MET A 13 -6.76 17.79 44.69
N GLU A 14 -6.13 18.87 44.22
CA GLU A 14 -6.40 20.32 44.36
C GLU A 14 -5.98 21.19 43.13
N GLN A 15 -6.22 22.51 43.24
CA GLN A 15 -5.96 23.61 42.29
C GLN A 15 -5.75 24.92 43.12
N PRO A 16 -5.36 26.10 42.54
CA PRO A 16 -4.52 26.40 41.37
C PRO A 16 -3.61 27.68 41.52
N ARG A 17 -3.06 28.17 40.38
CA ARG A 17 -2.80 29.60 40.00
C ARG A 17 -1.54 30.36 40.47
N THR A 18 -1.27 31.42 39.68
CA THR A 18 -0.29 32.54 39.81
C THR A 18 1.18 32.21 39.51
N ASP A 19 1.96 33.04 38.80
CA ASP A 19 1.63 34.07 37.80
C ASP A 19 2.84 34.35 36.86
N ARG A 20 2.66 35.23 35.86
CA ARG A 20 3.63 35.90 34.95
C ARG A 20 5.15 35.77 35.23
N GLY A 21 5.93 35.61 34.15
CA GLY A 21 7.04 36.55 33.87
C GLY A 21 8.42 35.98 33.49
N ASN A 22 8.81 36.19 32.23
CA ASN A 22 10.22 36.37 31.85
C ASN A 22 10.67 37.81 32.15
N PRO A 23 11.98 38.15 32.18
CA PRO A 23 13.16 37.33 32.54
C PRO A 23 14.18 38.09 33.43
N SER A 24 15.17 37.42 34.05
CA SER A 24 16.59 37.88 34.15
C SER A 24 17.54 36.97 34.97
N LEU A 25 18.84 37.16 34.74
CA LEU A 25 20.03 36.70 35.49
C LEU A 25 20.19 37.48 36.83
N PRO A 26 21.20 37.25 37.74
CA PRO A 26 22.44 36.47 37.58
C PRO A 26 22.99 35.67 38.81
N SER A 27 24.16 35.02 38.59
CA SER A 27 25.26 34.75 39.56
C SER A 27 25.17 33.51 40.50
N GLY A 28 26.34 32.93 40.86
CA GLY A 28 26.40 31.73 41.73
C GLY A 28 27.76 31.17 42.22
N ALA A 29 28.90 31.34 41.50
CA ALA A 29 30.25 30.81 41.86
C ALA A 29 30.38 29.25 41.88
N PRO A 30 31.55 28.57 42.14
CA PRO A 30 32.93 29.01 42.48
C PRO A 30 33.96 28.95 41.31
N LEU A 31 35.01 29.80 41.21
CA LEU A 31 36.38 29.79 41.84
C LEU A 31 37.31 28.64 41.33
N GLN A 32 38.60 28.82 41.00
CA GLN A 32 39.57 29.96 41.04
C GLN A 32 40.70 29.75 39.97
N ALA A 33 41.10 30.76 39.17
CA ALA A 33 42.34 31.60 39.27
C ALA A 33 43.70 30.87 39.01
N SER A 34 44.73 31.41 38.32
CA SER A 34 45.13 32.78 37.87
C SER A 34 45.75 32.73 36.44
N ALA A 35 45.74 33.73 35.54
CA ALA A 35 46.07 35.18 35.57
C ALA A 35 47.61 35.45 35.74
N LEU A 36 48.32 36.34 35.03
CA LEU A 36 48.06 37.61 34.28
C LEU A 36 49.04 37.76 33.06
N SER A 37 48.65 38.18 31.85
CA SER A 37 48.42 39.54 31.27
C SER A 37 49.67 40.36 30.84
N GLY A 38 49.69 40.89 29.59
CA GLY A 38 50.63 41.92 29.12
C GLY A 38 50.66 42.08 27.59
N GLU A 39 50.48 43.30 27.06
CA GLU A 39 50.39 43.60 25.61
C GLU A 39 51.53 44.53 25.09
N LEU A 40 51.58 44.66 23.75
CA LEU A 40 51.73 45.92 22.99
C LEU A 40 53.08 46.29 22.30
N LYS A 41 53.04 46.27 20.96
CA LYS A 41 53.70 47.17 19.96
C LYS A 41 55.24 47.30 19.83
N SER A 42 55.72 46.71 18.72
CA SER A 42 56.26 47.45 17.53
C SER A 42 57.70 48.00 17.51
N TRP A 43 58.20 48.15 16.27
CA TRP A 43 59.41 48.83 15.74
C TRP A 43 60.63 47.97 15.37
N TYR A 44 61.39 48.49 14.40
CA TYR A 44 62.47 47.83 13.65
C TYR A 44 63.82 47.90 14.38
N HIS A 45 64.62 46.83 14.32
CA HIS A 45 65.73 46.70 13.35
C HIS A 45 66.50 45.37 13.51
N SER A 46 67.35 45.05 12.54
CA SER A 46 68.32 43.95 12.57
C SER A 46 69.56 44.33 13.39
N GLU A 47 70.22 43.34 14.02
CA GLU A 47 71.69 43.22 13.99
C GLU A 47 72.16 41.81 14.42
N SER A 48 73.48 41.60 14.50
CA SER A 48 74.15 40.31 14.29
C SER A 48 74.72 39.63 15.56
N GLU A 49 75.22 38.40 15.34
CA GLU A 49 76.43 37.81 15.94
C GLU A 49 76.42 37.01 17.29
N SER A 50 77.10 35.87 17.20
CA SER A 50 78.07 35.28 18.15
C SER A 50 77.64 34.62 19.48
N GLU A 51 77.92 33.31 19.56
CA GLU A 51 78.85 32.61 20.48
C GLU A 51 79.01 33.06 21.96
N GLN A 52 79.29 32.21 22.96
CA GLN A 52 79.18 30.74 23.18
C GLN A 52 79.57 30.48 24.68
N PHE A 53 79.99 29.25 25.06
CA PHE A 53 80.49 28.83 26.39
C PHE A 53 79.48 28.77 27.55
N GLY A 54 79.60 27.83 28.51
CA GLY A 54 80.57 26.72 28.62
C GLY A 54 80.52 26.02 29.98
N GLN A 55 81.66 25.48 30.45
CA GLN A 55 81.93 24.86 31.78
C GLN A 55 81.52 23.38 31.96
N LEU A 56 82.24 22.51 32.70
CA LEU A 56 83.56 22.52 33.41
C LEU A 56 83.92 21.02 33.76
N ALA A 57 85.01 20.56 34.42
CA ALA A 57 86.22 21.10 35.08
C ALA A 57 87.29 19.98 35.25
N ARG A 58 88.42 20.34 35.88
CA ARG A 58 89.34 19.53 36.75
C ARG A 58 90.57 18.81 36.16
N GLU A 59 91.75 18.82 36.81
CA GLU A 59 92.39 19.82 37.73
C GLU A 59 93.87 19.45 38.03
N HIS A 60 94.70 20.45 38.43
CA HIS A 60 96.15 20.38 38.81
C HIS A 60 97.12 19.96 37.67
N GLY A 61 98.40 20.39 37.59
CA GLY A 61 99.29 21.32 38.33
C GLY A 61 100.73 21.21 37.75
N ASP A 62 101.77 22.00 38.07
CA ASP A 62 101.90 23.20 38.92
C ASP A 62 103.21 23.99 38.56
N GLN A 63 103.84 24.74 39.48
CA GLN A 63 104.95 25.71 39.27
C GLN A 63 106.40 25.13 39.18
N GLY A 64 107.35 25.87 38.58
CA GLY A 64 108.82 25.62 38.65
C GLY A 64 109.69 26.62 37.86
N TRP A 65 110.98 26.77 38.21
CA TRP A 65 111.98 27.66 37.56
C TRP A 65 113.24 26.90 37.09
N GLU A 66 113.94 27.53 36.13
CA GLU A 66 115.39 27.45 35.84
C GLU A 66 116.11 26.17 35.31
N GLN A 67 117.08 26.47 34.43
CA GLN A 67 118.35 25.81 34.12
C GLN A 67 118.46 24.39 33.47
N GLU A 68 119.20 24.42 32.35
CA GLU A 68 120.35 23.56 32.01
C GLU A 68 120.22 22.21 31.27
N SER A 69 121.37 21.86 30.64
CA SER A 69 121.71 20.63 29.90
C SER A 69 121.02 20.45 28.53
N GLN A 70 121.70 20.77 27.42
CA GLN A 70 122.69 19.94 26.67
C GLN A 70 122.01 18.93 25.71
N GLN A 71 122.49 18.67 24.48
CA GLN A 71 123.75 19.03 23.78
C GLN A 71 123.46 19.25 22.27
N GLN A 72 124.01 20.30 21.63
CA GLN A 72 125.15 20.28 20.67
C GLN A 72 124.97 19.39 19.42
N GLY A 73 125.23 19.82 18.17
CA GLY A 73 125.68 21.10 17.60
C GLY A 73 125.31 21.16 16.09
N ALA A 74 125.36 22.27 15.35
CA ALA A 74 126.34 23.37 15.31
C ALA A 74 127.74 22.87 14.81
N GLU A 75 128.42 23.50 13.84
CA GLU A 75 128.08 24.73 13.09
C GLU A 75 128.85 24.85 11.75
N GLU A 76 128.92 26.07 11.22
CA GLU A 76 129.47 26.50 9.92
C GLU A 76 131.00 26.37 9.71
N ASN A 77 131.41 26.75 8.49
CA ASN A 77 132.59 27.57 8.14
C ASN A 77 133.76 26.99 7.31
N GLU A 78 134.18 27.88 6.42
CA GLU A 78 135.09 27.74 5.30
C GLU A 78 136.60 27.64 5.62
N ILE A 79 137.36 27.24 4.58
CA ILE A 79 138.73 27.67 4.25
C ILE A 79 139.94 27.00 4.94
N SER A 80 140.86 26.55 4.06
CA SER A 80 142.31 26.33 4.25
C SER A 80 142.81 25.13 5.09
N GLY A 81 143.10 24.04 4.39
CA GLY A 81 144.51 23.77 4.05
C GLY A 81 145.28 22.65 4.78
N ARG A 82 145.94 21.85 3.93
CA ARG A 82 147.27 21.25 4.12
C ARG A 82 147.43 19.87 4.82
N ASN A 83 147.50 18.86 3.95
CA ASN A 83 148.47 17.73 3.91
C ASN A 83 148.31 16.49 4.82
N GLU A 84 148.74 15.35 4.23
CA GLU A 84 149.47 14.20 4.81
C GLU A 84 148.77 13.38 5.92
N GLU A 85 148.57 12.05 5.84
CA GLU A 85 148.93 10.95 4.91
C GLU A 85 147.70 9.96 4.86
N THR A 86 147.55 8.96 3.98
CA THR A 86 148.50 8.13 3.20
C THR A 86 148.04 7.87 1.75
N VAL A 87 148.95 8.09 0.80
CA VAL A 87 149.11 7.29 -0.43
C VAL A 87 149.94 6.05 0.00
N GLU A 88 149.87 4.82 -0.52
CA GLU A 88 149.82 4.27 -1.89
C GLU A 88 148.70 3.18 -2.01
N GLU A 89 148.31 2.61 -3.16
CA GLU A 89 148.95 2.47 -4.48
C GLU A 89 148.06 2.89 -5.68
N THR A 90 148.69 3.01 -6.85
CA THR A 90 148.28 3.69 -8.08
C THR A 90 147.27 2.98 -9.01
N GLU A 91 146.39 3.79 -9.62
CA GLU A 91 145.90 3.76 -11.02
C GLU A 91 145.24 2.50 -11.63
N PRO A 92 144.33 2.72 -12.60
CA PRO A 92 144.77 2.54 -13.99
C PRO A 92 144.56 3.77 -14.90
N VAL A 93 145.57 4.03 -15.74
CA VAL A 93 145.67 5.12 -16.72
C VAL A 93 144.41 5.30 -17.59
N VAL A 94 143.90 6.54 -17.64
CA VAL A 94 142.88 7.00 -18.59
C VAL A 94 143.54 7.61 -19.83
N LEU A 95 142.98 7.38 -21.02
CA LEU A 95 143.51 7.91 -22.28
C LEU A 95 143.19 9.40 -22.47
N ASP A 96 144.19 10.12 -22.99
CA ASP A 96 144.24 11.57 -23.20
C ASP A 96 143.10 12.09 -24.12
N PRO A 97 142.47 13.26 -23.88
CA PRO A 97 141.28 13.70 -24.64
C PRO A 97 141.48 13.90 -26.15
N GLU A 98 142.71 14.16 -26.60
CA GLU A 98 143.04 14.30 -28.02
C GLU A 98 143.39 12.97 -28.72
N HIS A 99 143.46 11.86 -27.98
CA HIS A 99 143.88 10.55 -28.50
C HIS A 99 143.02 10.11 -29.71
N PRO A 100 143.63 9.66 -30.83
CA PRO A 100 142.92 9.48 -32.11
C PRO A 100 141.77 8.45 -32.09
N LEU A 101 141.69 7.60 -31.06
CA LEU A 101 140.57 6.66 -30.86
C LEU A 101 139.29 7.31 -30.26
N MET A 102 139.37 8.51 -29.67
CA MET A 102 138.24 9.12 -28.93
C MET A 102 137.27 9.92 -29.82
N ARG A 103 137.73 10.47 -30.96
CA ARG A 103 136.94 11.40 -31.81
C ARG A 103 135.62 10.80 -32.33
N ARG A 104 135.60 9.48 -32.62
CA ARG A 104 134.41 8.78 -33.15
C ARG A 104 133.29 8.61 -32.10
N PHE A 105 133.64 8.55 -30.81
CA PHE A 105 132.68 8.49 -29.70
C PHE A 105 132.03 9.85 -29.42
N GLN A 106 132.83 10.91 -29.37
CA GLN A 106 132.37 12.28 -29.08
C GLN A 106 131.32 12.78 -30.10
N ALA A 107 131.54 12.51 -31.39
CA ALA A 107 130.62 12.93 -32.46
C ALA A 107 129.25 12.24 -32.37
N ALA A 108 129.20 10.95 -32.01
CA ALA A 108 127.95 10.22 -31.84
C ALA A 108 127.12 10.77 -30.67
N LEU A 109 127.77 11.05 -29.53
CA LEU A 109 127.10 11.48 -28.30
C LEU A 109 126.29 12.79 -28.48
N LYS A 110 126.83 13.72 -29.27
CA LYS A 110 126.17 15.01 -29.56
C LYS A 110 124.84 14.85 -30.31
N ASN A 111 124.78 13.93 -31.28
CA ASN A 111 123.60 13.69 -32.11
C ASN A 111 122.49 12.89 -31.42
N TYR A 112 122.81 12.18 -30.33
CA TYR A 112 121.82 11.49 -29.49
C TYR A 112 121.04 12.49 -28.63
N LEU A 113 121.73 13.46 -28.03
CA LEU A 113 121.14 14.41 -27.07
C LEU A 113 120.15 15.39 -27.74
N THR A 114 120.42 15.83 -28.97
CA THR A 114 119.52 16.74 -29.70
C THR A 114 118.16 16.11 -29.99
N LYS A 115 118.14 14.87 -30.50
CA LYS A 115 116.89 14.14 -30.81
C LYS A 115 116.01 13.89 -29.58
N GLN A 116 116.62 13.60 -28.44
CA GLN A 116 115.87 13.43 -27.18
C GLN A 116 115.25 14.76 -26.73
N MET A 117 115.98 15.86 -26.89
CA MET A 117 115.46 17.20 -26.63
C MET A 117 114.33 17.59 -27.59
N GLU A 118 114.36 17.13 -28.84
CA GLU A 118 113.27 17.29 -29.82
C GLU A 118 112.01 16.47 -29.45
N LYS A 119 112.14 15.17 -29.11
CA LYS A 119 111.00 14.33 -28.66
C LYS A 119 110.30 14.95 -27.45
N VAL A 120 111.06 15.30 -26.40
CA VAL A 120 110.51 15.92 -25.19
C VAL A 120 109.86 17.27 -25.49
N ASN A 121 110.43 18.10 -26.38
CA ASN A 121 109.80 19.37 -26.75
C ASN A 121 108.47 19.20 -27.50
N LEU A 122 108.31 18.15 -28.31
CA LEU A 122 107.05 17.83 -28.97
C LEU A 122 106.00 17.36 -27.97
N GLU A 123 106.32 16.40 -27.10
CA GLU A 123 105.42 15.94 -26.03
C GLU A 123 104.96 17.09 -25.12
N LEU A 124 105.88 18.00 -24.77
CA LEU A 124 105.59 19.18 -23.95
C LEU A 124 104.74 20.22 -24.72
N GLN A 125 104.84 20.31 -26.05
CA GLN A 125 103.93 21.10 -26.88
C GLN A 125 102.54 20.47 -26.96
N GLU A 126 102.44 19.16 -27.20
CA GLU A 126 101.17 18.43 -27.22
C GLU A 126 100.42 18.58 -25.89
N LEU A 127 101.09 18.32 -24.76
CA LEU A 127 100.55 18.52 -23.41
C LEU A 127 100.14 19.98 -23.15
N LYS A 128 100.89 20.97 -23.67
CA LYS A 128 100.48 22.39 -23.61
C LYS A 128 99.21 22.66 -24.43
N THR A 129 99.03 22.05 -25.60
CA THR A 129 97.78 22.19 -26.37
C THR A 129 96.59 21.47 -25.72
N ALA A 130 96.82 20.28 -25.15
CA ALA A 130 95.81 19.55 -24.39
C ALA A 130 95.37 20.33 -23.14
N MET A 131 96.31 20.91 -22.38
CA MET A 131 96.00 21.79 -21.25
C MET A 131 95.20 23.02 -21.70
N LYS A 132 95.56 23.66 -22.82
CA LYS A 132 94.79 24.80 -23.36
C LYS A 132 93.35 24.41 -23.72
N LYS A 133 93.15 23.28 -24.41
CA LYS A 133 91.81 22.75 -24.73
C LYS A 133 91.01 22.42 -23.46
N GLY A 134 91.62 21.77 -22.48
CA GLY A 134 90.98 21.44 -21.20
C GLY A 134 90.67 22.66 -20.32
N LYS A 135 91.39 23.78 -20.48
CA LYS A 135 91.04 25.07 -19.85
C LYS A 135 89.85 25.72 -20.54
N ALA A 136 89.88 25.86 -21.87
CA ALA A 136 88.76 26.39 -22.65
C ALA A 136 87.45 25.61 -22.37
N GLN A 137 87.51 24.27 -22.37
CA GLN A 137 86.34 23.44 -22.02
C GLN A 137 85.83 23.63 -20.58
N ARG A 138 86.71 23.94 -19.61
CA ARG A 138 86.29 24.28 -18.25
C ARG A 138 85.67 25.68 -18.16
N GLU A 139 86.17 26.62 -18.95
CA GLU A 139 85.65 27.98 -19.05
C GLU A 139 84.26 27.97 -19.74
N GLU A 140 84.10 27.23 -20.84
CA GLU A 140 82.83 26.97 -21.53
C GLU A 140 81.80 26.31 -20.59
N LEU A 141 82.18 25.22 -19.90
CA LEU A 141 81.31 24.55 -18.92
C LEU A 141 80.97 25.46 -17.73
N GLY A 142 81.90 26.34 -17.31
CA GLY A 142 81.66 27.34 -16.27
C GLY A 142 80.60 28.38 -16.69
N VAL A 143 80.65 28.87 -17.93
CA VAL A 143 79.65 29.79 -18.48
C VAL A 143 78.28 29.11 -18.62
N ILE A 144 78.25 27.86 -19.10
CA ILE A 144 77.00 27.07 -19.18
C ILE A 144 76.41 26.84 -17.78
N LEU A 145 77.24 26.49 -16.79
CA LEU A 145 76.81 26.26 -15.42
C LEU A 145 76.31 27.55 -14.74
N TYR A 146 76.95 28.69 -14.99
CA TYR A 146 76.45 29.99 -14.53
C TYR A 146 75.12 30.37 -15.19
N GLY A 147 74.96 30.13 -16.50
CA GLY A 147 73.68 30.32 -17.20
C GLY A 147 72.57 29.43 -16.62
N ALA A 148 72.88 28.17 -16.30
CA ALA A 148 71.95 27.26 -15.64
C ALA A 148 71.60 27.70 -14.20
N GLN A 149 72.57 28.22 -13.44
CA GLN A 149 72.33 28.81 -12.11
C GLN A 149 71.40 30.03 -12.20
N GLN A 150 71.59 30.91 -13.19
CA GLN A 150 70.73 32.08 -13.39
C GLN A 150 69.31 31.67 -13.79
N GLN A 151 69.14 30.67 -14.67
CA GLN A 151 67.83 30.10 -15.00
C GLN A 151 67.16 29.46 -13.78
N LEU A 152 67.91 28.72 -12.96
CA LEU A 152 67.42 28.10 -11.74
C LEU A 152 66.93 29.14 -10.72
N ALA A 153 67.67 30.24 -10.53
CA ALA A 153 67.25 31.35 -9.67
C ALA A 153 65.99 32.06 -10.17
N HIS A 154 65.84 32.23 -11.50
CA HIS A 154 64.58 32.74 -12.09
C HIS A 154 63.40 31.80 -11.81
N LEU A 155 63.58 30.49 -11.98
CA LEU A 155 62.54 29.49 -11.72
C LEU A 155 62.18 29.38 -10.23
N GLN A 156 63.13 29.55 -9.32
CA GLN A 156 62.87 29.64 -7.88
C GLN A 156 62.01 30.86 -7.54
N MET A 157 62.37 32.05 -8.04
CA MET A 157 61.58 33.27 -7.85
C MET A 157 60.17 33.18 -8.46
N GLU A 158 59.99 32.48 -9.58
CA GLU A 158 58.67 32.22 -10.16
C GLU A 158 57.87 31.20 -9.34
N LEU A 159 58.53 30.18 -8.78
CA LEU A 159 57.92 29.22 -7.87
C LEU A 159 57.43 29.91 -6.59
N GLU A 160 58.24 30.75 -5.95
CA GLU A 160 57.87 31.55 -4.78
C GLU A 160 56.65 32.43 -5.06
N LYS A 161 56.66 33.20 -6.16
CA LYS A 161 55.51 34.00 -6.61
C LYS A 161 54.26 33.16 -6.90
N SER A 162 54.41 31.88 -7.26
CA SER A 162 53.28 30.95 -7.41
C SER A 162 52.76 30.43 -6.05
N GLN A 163 53.65 30.25 -5.07
CA GLN A 163 53.30 29.86 -3.71
C GLN A 163 52.58 31.00 -2.97
N ASP A 164 53.01 32.24 -3.13
CA ASP A 164 52.33 33.43 -2.59
C ASP A 164 50.91 33.57 -3.15
N ARG A 165 50.74 33.44 -4.47
CA ARG A 165 49.41 33.43 -5.10
C ARG A 165 48.54 32.30 -4.58
N ARG A 166 49.12 31.13 -4.31
CA ARG A 166 48.43 29.97 -3.77
C ARG A 166 48.04 30.15 -2.30
N SER A 167 48.87 30.80 -1.47
CA SER A 167 48.55 31.10 -0.08
C SER A 167 47.43 32.14 0.01
N GLN A 168 47.50 33.22 -0.78
CA GLN A 168 46.45 34.25 -0.91
C GLN A 168 45.11 33.64 -1.37
N ALA A 169 45.14 32.75 -2.36
CA ALA A 169 43.95 32.03 -2.82
C ALA A 169 43.39 31.07 -1.75
N ALA A 170 44.26 30.44 -0.94
CA ALA A 170 43.83 29.57 0.16
C ALA A 170 43.19 30.37 1.31
N THR A 171 43.74 31.52 1.70
CA THR A 171 43.14 32.39 2.71
C THR A 171 41.80 32.98 2.27
N ALA A 172 41.70 33.41 1.00
CA ALA A 172 40.44 33.90 0.44
C ALA A 172 39.38 32.78 0.35
N ARG A 173 39.77 31.54 0.05
CA ARG A 173 38.85 30.40 0.07
C ARG A 173 38.38 30.09 1.49
N GLY A 174 39.26 30.12 2.49
CA GLY A 174 38.90 29.91 3.90
C GLY A 174 37.88 30.93 4.40
N GLN A 175 38.07 32.22 4.09
CA GLN A 175 37.11 33.28 4.43
C GLN A 175 35.73 33.05 3.79
N LEU A 176 35.69 32.67 2.52
CA LEU A 176 34.43 32.32 1.84
C LEU A 176 33.79 31.03 2.37
N GLU A 177 34.60 30.07 2.83
CA GLU A 177 34.13 28.84 3.49
C GLU A 177 33.49 29.18 4.86
N GLU A 178 34.11 30.04 5.67
CA GLU A 178 33.57 30.54 6.94
C GLU A 178 32.27 31.36 6.76
N GLU A 179 32.23 32.30 5.81
CA GLU A 179 31.02 33.07 5.47
C GLU A 179 29.87 32.15 5.04
N LEU A 180 30.17 31.15 4.21
CA LEU A 180 29.19 30.20 3.71
C LEU A 180 28.69 29.26 4.82
N GLU A 181 29.51 28.89 5.80
CA GLU A 181 29.06 28.19 7.00
C GLU A 181 28.18 29.08 7.90
N GLY A 182 28.50 30.38 8.05
CA GLY A 182 27.63 31.36 8.70
C GLY A 182 26.26 31.48 8.03
N LEU A 183 26.24 31.50 6.69
CA LEU A 183 25.00 31.50 5.89
C LEU A 183 24.23 30.17 6.02
N ARG A 184 24.90 29.01 6.06
CA ARG A 184 24.27 27.71 6.34
C ARG A 184 23.65 27.65 7.73
N LEU A 185 24.34 28.16 8.75
CA LEU A 185 23.85 28.17 10.14
C LEU A 185 22.65 29.13 10.31
N THR A 186 22.67 30.30 9.68
CA THR A 186 21.53 31.23 9.70
C THR A 186 20.34 30.68 8.90
N HIS A 187 20.56 30.10 7.72
CA HIS A 187 19.52 29.42 6.96
C HIS A 187 18.91 28.26 7.75
N LYS A 188 19.71 27.42 8.42
CA LYS A 188 19.21 26.32 9.27
C LYS A 188 18.33 26.83 10.42
N LYS A 189 18.73 27.91 11.10
CA LYS A 189 17.91 28.59 12.13
C LYS A 189 16.61 29.13 11.55
N MET A 190 16.64 29.74 10.36
CA MET A 190 15.44 30.23 9.69
C MET A 190 14.48 29.09 9.31
N CYS A 191 14.98 27.96 8.79
CA CYS A 191 14.15 26.78 8.54
C CYS A 191 13.48 26.27 9.82
N GLN A 192 14.26 26.10 10.90
CA GLN A 192 13.73 25.67 12.21
C GLN A 192 12.62 26.61 12.71
N ASN A 193 12.85 27.94 12.65
CA ASN A 193 11.83 28.92 12.99
C ASN A 193 10.57 28.78 12.11
N THR A 194 10.72 28.64 10.79
CA THR A 194 9.54 28.46 9.90
C THR A 194 8.80 27.15 10.14
N ASP A 195 9.48 26.08 10.53
CA ASP A 195 8.86 24.80 10.86
C ASP A 195 8.16 24.83 12.23
N ASP A 196 8.67 25.61 13.19
CA ASP A 196 8.00 25.85 14.47
C ASP A 196 6.78 26.78 14.32
N GLU A 197 6.84 27.80 13.46
CA GLU A 197 5.63 28.56 13.09
C GLU A 197 4.61 27.71 12.33
N ARG A 198 5.04 26.80 11.43
CA ARG A 198 4.13 25.83 10.78
C ARG A 198 3.45 24.93 11.81
N LYS A 199 4.16 24.42 12.82
CA LYS A 199 3.57 23.62 13.92
C LYS A 199 2.53 24.42 14.71
N LYS A 200 2.82 25.70 15.01
CA LYS A 200 1.85 26.60 15.67
C LYS A 200 0.61 26.82 14.81
N VAL A 201 0.78 27.04 13.50
CA VAL A 201 -0.35 27.17 12.56
C VAL A 201 -1.18 25.88 12.51
N SER A 202 -0.59 24.69 12.44
CA SER A 202 -1.35 23.43 12.48
C SER A 202 -2.05 23.18 13.82
N ALA A 203 -1.45 23.62 14.94
CA ALA A 203 -2.10 23.58 16.25
C ALA A 203 -3.30 24.56 16.32
N MET A 204 -3.18 25.76 15.74
CA MET A 204 -4.30 26.70 15.64
C MET A 204 -5.39 26.21 14.68
N GLN A 205 -5.04 25.56 13.56
CA GLN A 205 -6.00 24.95 12.64
C GLN A 205 -6.80 23.85 13.32
N THR A 206 -6.15 22.90 14.00
CA THR A 206 -6.86 21.85 14.75
C THR A 206 -7.69 22.41 15.91
N GLN A 207 -7.27 23.51 16.56
CA GLN A 207 -8.11 24.21 17.54
C GLN A 207 -9.36 24.86 16.89
N VAL A 208 -9.22 25.47 15.71
CA VAL A 208 -10.36 26.04 14.96
C VAL A 208 -11.30 24.94 14.46
N GLU A 209 -10.78 23.80 14.01
CA GLU A 209 -11.55 22.62 13.61
C GLU A 209 -12.33 22.03 14.79
N ASN A 210 -11.68 21.87 15.96
CA ASN A 210 -12.34 21.44 17.20
C ASN A 210 -13.43 22.43 17.63
N LEU A 211 -13.19 23.75 17.56
CA LEU A 211 -14.20 24.76 17.85
C LEU A 211 -15.35 24.76 16.84
N ALA A 212 -15.08 24.50 15.56
CA ALA A 212 -16.11 24.33 14.53
C ALA A 212 -16.96 23.07 14.78
N LEU A 213 -16.35 21.96 15.20
CA LEU A 213 -17.06 20.75 15.63
C LEU A 213 -17.93 21.01 16.87
N HIS A 214 -17.42 21.72 17.88
CA HIS A 214 -18.22 22.13 19.04
C HIS A 214 -19.40 23.02 18.65
N LEU A 215 -19.21 23.98 17.73
CA LEU A 215 -20.30 24.81 17.20
C LEU A 215 -21.33 23.99 16.41
N PHE A 216 -20.90 23.03 15.59
CA PHE A 216 -21.78 22.12 14.85
C PHE A 216 -22.61 21.25 15.80
N TYR A 217 -22.00 20.64 16.81
CA TYR A 217 -22.73 19.88 17.84
C TYR A 217 -23.71 20.78 18.61
N MET A 218 -23.31 22.00 18.96
CA MET A 218 -24.20 22.94 19.64
C MET A 218 -25.37 23.38 18.75
N GLN A 219 -25.15 23.61 17.45
CA GLN A 219 -26.21 23.95 16.48
C GLN A 219 -27.21 22.81 16.31
N ASN A 220 -26.74 21.56 16.14
CA ASN A 220 -27.62 20.40 16.02
C ASN A 220 -28.46 20.21 17.30
N MET A 221 -27.85 20.36 18.48
CA MET A 221 -28.57 20.30 19.76
C MET A 221 -29.60 21.43 19.89
N ASP A 222 -29.30 22.63 19.39
CA ASP A 222 -30.24 23.76 19.38
C ASP A 222 -31.42 23.50 18.43
N GLU A 223 -31.19 22.86 17.27
CA GLU A 223 -32.24 22.42 16.34
C GLU A 223 -33.09 21.28 16.90
N ASP A 224 -32.47 20.27 17.53
CA ASP A 224 -33.18 19.20 18.25
C ASP A 224 -34.03 19.75 19.40
N VAL A 225 -33.50 20.71 20.18
CA VAL A 225 -34.26 21.37 21.25
C VAL A 225 -35.41 22.19 20.68
N ARG A 226 -35.22 22.94 19.58
CA ARG A 226 -36.30 23.65 18.87
C ARG A 226 -37.36 22.68 18.35
N HIS A 227 -36.97 21.54 17.77
CA HIS A 227 -37.89 20.50 17.30
C HIS A 227 -38.67 19.88 18.46
N ASN A 228 -38.00 19.52 19.56
CA ASN A 228 -38.64 19.02 20.77
C ASN A 228 -39.60 20.04 21.42
N ILE A 229 -39.28 21.34 21.37
CA ILE A 229 -40.19 22.42 21.81
C ILE A 229 -41.40 22.53 20.89
N LEU A 230 -41.23 22.36 19.57
CA LEU A 230 -42.34 22.33 18.61
C LEU A 230 -43.23 21.10 18.80
N LEU A 231 -42.65 19.91 18.97
CA LEU A 231 -43.40 18.68 19.30
C LEU A 231 -44.15 18.81 20.62
N LYS A 232 -43.52 19.36 21.68
CA LYS A 232 -44.20 19.66 22.95
C LYS A 232 -45.35 20.65 22.76
N LYS A 233 -45.17 21.74 21.99
CA LYS A 233 -46.24 22.71 21.66
C LYS A 233 -47.37 22.12 20.80
N GLN A 234 -47.09 21.12 19.97
CA GLN A 234 -48.14 20.39 19.23
C GLN A 234 -48.87 19.40 20.16
N SER A 235 -48.14 18.72 21.03
CA SER A 235 -48.68 17.79 22.03
C SER A 235 -49.59 18.51 23.03
N THR A 236 -49.20 19.67 23.56
CA THR A 236 -50.06 20.48 24.45
C THR A 236 -51.32 20.95 23.72
N LYS A 237 -51.20 21.46 22.49
CA LYS A 237 -52.38 21.85 21.67
C LYS A 237 -53.31 20.68 21.36
N LYS A 238 -52.77 19.47 21.16
CA LYS A 238 -53.57 18.25 20.98
C LYS A 238 -54.29 17.86 22.28
N ALA A 239 -53.60 17.89 23.42
CA ALA A 239 -54.20 17.65 24.72
C ALA A 239 -55.24 18.72 25.12
N GLU A 240 -55.03 19.99 24.76
CA GLU A 240 -55.99 21.09 24.90
C GLU A 240 -57.25 20.84 24.06
N ALA A 241 -57.08 20.44 22.79
CA ALA A 241 -58.20 20.09 21.91
C ALA A 241 -58.98 18.86 22.40
N GLU A 242 -58.27 17.81 22.84
CA GLU A 242 -58.87 16.60 23.43
C GLU A 242 -59.60 16.91 24.73
N LYS A 243 -59.06 17.80 25.58
CA LYS A 243 -59.72 18.31 26.79
C LYS A 243 -60.99 19.09 26.44
N VAL A 244 -60.96 19.99 25.45
CA VAL A 244 -62.15 20.73 25.00
C VAL A 244 -63.21 19.78 24.42
N GLN A 245 -62.79 18.76 23.67
CA GLN A 245 -63.71 17.74 23.17
C GLN A 245 -64.32 16.91 24.32
N ALA A 246 -63.53 16.51 25.31
CA ALA A 246 -64.00 15.83 26.52
C ALA A 246 -64.95 16.70 27.36
N GLU A 247 -64.71 18.02 27.46
CA GLU A 247 -65.64 18.96 28.10
C GLU A 247 -66.98 19.07 27.34
N VAL A 248 -66.96 19.02 26.01
CA VAL A 248 -68.17 18.99 25.18
C VAL A 248 -68.92 17.66 25.32
N GLU A 249 -68.22 16.52 25.34
CA GLU A 249 -68.80 15.20 25.58
C GLU A 249 -69.40 15.11 27.00
N LYS A 250 -68.70 15.63 28.02
CA LYS A 250 -69.22 15.72 29.38
C LYS A 250 -70.49 16.58 29.42
N LYS A 251 -70.52 17.76 28.80
CA LYS A 251 -71.74 18.59 28.72
C LYS A 251 -72.92 17.86 28.07
N LYS A 252 -72.69 16.99 27.06
CA LYS A 252 -73.73 16.12 26.50
C LYS A 252 -74.19 15.05 27.50
N GLN A 253 -73.28 14.46 28.26
CA GLN A 253 -73.61 13.49 29.32
C GLN A 253 -74.39 14.14 30.47
N ASP A 254 -73.95 15.31 30.95
CA ASP A 254 -74.62 16.11 31.97
C ASP A 254 -76.07 16.41 31.52
N LEU A 255 -76.29 16.88 30.29
CA LEU A 255 -77.62 17.10 29.70
C LEU A 255 -78.45 15.82 29.50
N LEU A 256 -77.81 14.67 29.29
CA LEU A 256 -78.50 13.38 29.20
C LEU A 256 -78.95 12.90 30.59
N VAL A 257 -78.09 13.03 31.61
CA VAL A 257 -78.45 12.80 33.02
C VAL A 257 -79.61 13.70 33.41
N ASP A 258 -79.56 14.98 33.06
CA ASP A 258 -80.62 15.97 33.35
C ASP A 258 -81.96 15.64 32.66
N ARG A 259 -81.94 14.92 31.54
CA ARG A 259 -83.16 14.35 30.90
C ARG A 259 -83.63 13.06 31.56
N LEU A 260 -82.71 12.21 32.00
CA LEU A 260 -83.04 10.94 32.67
C LEU A 260 -83.57 11.18 34.09
N THR A 261 -83.06 12.17 34.83
CA THR A 261 -83.58 12.56 36.15
C THR A 261 -84.98 13.16 36.05
N ARG A 262 -85.25 14.06 35.09
CA ARG A 262 -86.61 14.56 34.82
C ARG A 262 -87.58 13.42 34.53
N LYS A 263 -87.21 12.49 33.63
CA LYS A 263 -88.02 11.29 33.35
C LYS A 263 -88.20 10.37 34.55
N ALA A 264 -87.21 10.26 35.44
CA ALA A 264 -87.35 9.50 36.67
C ALA A 264 -88.40 10.15 37.60
N TYR A 265 -88.37 11.48 37.77
CA TYR A 265 -89.39 12.21 38.52
C TYR A 265 -90.78 12.11 37.88
N GLU A 266 -90.90 12.29 36.56
CA GLU A 266 -92.16 12.13 35.79
C GLU A 266 -92.77 10.73 36.02
N LEU A 267 -91.96 9.67 36.01
CA LEU A 267 -92.41 8.30 36.27
C LEU A 267 -92.74 8.07 37.76
N GLN A 268 -92.01 8.71 38.67
CA GLN A 268 -92.22 8.59 40.11
C GLN A 268 -93.51 9.32 40.57
N GLU A 269 -93.85 10.43 39.94
CA GLU A 269 -95.15 11.11 40.09
C GLU A 269 -96.30 10.25 39.52
N GLN A 270 -96.10 9.60 38.37
CA GLN A 270 -97.07 8.65 37.81
C GLN A 270 -97.29 7.44 38.72
N ILE A 271 -96.23 6.88 39.31
CA ILE A 271 -96.33 5.78 40.29
C ILE A 271 -97.14 6.22 41.51
N ALA A 272 -96.83 7.39 42.10
CA ALA A 272 -97.58 7.92 43.24
C ALA A 272 -99.08 8.15 42.92
N LEU A 273 -99.41 8.61 41.70
CA LEU A 273 -100.78 8.73 41.22
C LEU A 273 -101.49 7.36 41.12
N PHE A 274 -100.83 6.33 40.58
CA PHE A 274 -101.41 5.00 40.49
C PHE A 274 -101.53 4.31 41.86
N GLU A 275 -100.60 4.53 42.78
CA GLU A 275 -100.68 4.06 44.17
C GLU A 275 -101.88 4.70 44.89
N ALA A 276 -102.09 6.01 44.75
CA ALA A 276 -103.26 6.70 45.30
C ALA A 276 -104.59 6.18 44.71
N GLN A 277 -104.64 5.93 43.40
CA GLN A 277 -105.81 5.32 42.75
C GLN A 277 -106.07 3.88 43.23
N PHE A 278 -105.01 3.09 43.43
CA PHE A 278 -105.12 1.72 43.95
C PHE A 278 -105.63 1.69 45.39
N VAL A 279 -105.17 2.60 46.25
CA VAL A 279 -105.68 2.74 47.63
C VAL A 279 -107.17 3.09 47.63
N ALA A 280 -107.61 4.07 46.84
CA ALA A 280 -109.02 4.42 46.72
C ALA A 280 -109.88 3.23 46.24
N GLN A 281 -109.45 2.52 45.21
CA GLN A 281 -110.15 1.30 44.74
C GLN A 281 -110.15 0.17 45.78
N ALA A 282 -109.10 0.04 46.59
CA ALA A 282 -109.06 -0.92 47.70
C ALA A 282 -110.07 -0.57 48.82
N GLU A 283 -110.34 0.71 49.05
CA GLU A 283 -111.37 1.18 49.98
C GLU A 283 -112.79 1.01 49.41
N ASP A 284 -113.04 1.38 48.16
CA ASP A 284 -114.33 1.13 47.47
C ASP A 284 -114.68 -0.37 47.43
N THR A 285 -113.71 -1.22 47.09
CA THR A 285 -113.90 -2.68 47.09
C THR A 285 -114.01 -3.28 48.50
N LYS A 286 -113.63 -2.55 49.55
CA LYS A 286 -113.87 -2.93 50.95
C LYS A 286 -115.28 -2.54 51.39
N VAL A 287 -115.73 -1.30 51.10
CA VAL A 287 -117.09 -0.83 51.42
C VAL A 287 -118.15 -1.67 50.71
N THR A 288 -117.97 -1.96 49.42
CA THR A 288 -118.90 -2.83 48.66
C THR A 288 -118.94 -4.27 49.20
N ARG A 289 -117.82 -4.83 49.67
CA ARG A 289 -117.81 -6.13 50.37
C ARG A 289 -118.55 -6.08 51.72
N GLN A 290 -118.48 -4.97 52.45
CA GLN A 290 -119.23 -4.80 53.70
C GLN A 290 -120.74 -4.81 53.43
N ALA A 291 -121.21 -4.03 52.45
CA ALA A 291 -122.63 -4.03 52.04
C ALA A 291 -123.11 -5.41 51.54
N VAL A 292 -122.28 -6.17 50.81
CA VAL A 292 -122.59 -7.54 50.39
C VAL A 292 -122.68 -8.51 51.58
N ASN A 293 -121.80 -8.36 52.58
CA ASN A 293 -121.86 -9.16 53.81
C ASN A 293 -123.11 -8.83 54.63
N GLU A 294 -123.49 -7.56 54.74
CA GLU A 294 -124.71 -7.10 55.41
C GLU A 294 -125.96 -7.69 54.72
N ALA A 295 -126.07 -7.56 53.40
CA ALA A 295 -127.14 -8.19 52.63
C ALA A 295 -127.16 -9.74 52.77
N CYS A 296 -125.99 -10.40 52.87
CA CYS A 296 -125.92 -11.83 53.17
C CYS A 296 -126.44 -12.16 54.58
N MET A 297 -126.26 -11.29 55.56
CA MET A 297 -126.80 -11.47 56.92
C MET A 297 -128.32 -11.25 56.95
N GLU A 298 -128.85 -10.26 56.21
CA GLU A 298 -130.29 -10.08 56.03
C GLU A 298 -130.94 -11.29 55.35
N VAL A 299 -130.34 -11.82 54.28
CA VAL A 299 -130.81 -13.04 53.60
C VAL A 299 -130.76 -14.26 54.54
N GLN A 300 -129.78 -14.34 55.45
CA GLN A 300 -129.77 -15.38 56.49
C GLN A 300 -130.90 -15.19 57.51
N ALA A 301 -131.17 -13.96 57.96
CA ALA A 301 -132.29 -13.66 58.86
C ALA A 301 -133.64 -14.04 58.23
N ILE A 302 -133.90 -13.62 56.99
CA ILE A 302 -135.11 -13.98 56.22
C ILE A 302 -135.25 -15.51 56.08
N ASN A 303 -134.15 -16.24 55.88
CA ASN A 303 -134.17 -17.71 55.84
C ASN A 303 -134.46 -18.34 57.21
N MET A 304 -134.05 -17.73 58.33
CA MET A 304 -134.45 -18.18 59.68
C MET A 304 -135.93 -17.90 59.96
N GLU A 305 -136.47 -16.75 59.54
CA GLU A 305 -137.90 -16.46 59.63
C GLU A 305 -138.74 -17.42 58.78
N LYS A 306 -138.30 -17.71 57.53
CA LYS A 306 -138.92 -18.72 56.67
C LYS A 306 -138.92 -20.11 57.32
N LYS A 307 -137.84 -20.51 58.01
CA LYS A 307 -137.79 -21.75 58.80
C LYS A 307 -138.76 -21.71 59.99
N ARG A 308 -138.86 -20.57 60.69
CA ARG A 308 -139.80 -20.38 61.81
C ARG A 308 -141.25 -20.50 61.35
N LEU A 309 -141.61 -19.87 60.24
CA LEU A 309 -142.94 -19.97 59.61
C LEU A 309 -143.24 -21.39 59.14
N MET A 310 -142.29 -22.09 58.51
CA MET A 310 -142.45 -23.50 58.14
C MET A 310 -142.63 -24.40 59.36
N ASN A 311 -141.94 -24.13 60.48
CA ASN A 311 -142.13 -24.89 61.71
C ASN A 311 -143.51 -24.62 62.35
N GLN A 312 -144.00 -23.38 62.32
CA GLN A 312 -145.36 -23.04 62.75
C GLN A 312 -146.44 -23.70 61.88
N TRP A 313 -146.26 -23.70 60.56
CA TRP A 313 -147.13 -24.41 59.61
C TRP A 313 -147.10 -25.92 59.84
N ASN A 314 -145.91 -26.52 60.00
CA ASN A 314 -145.75 -27.93 60.34
C ASN A 314 -146.41 -28.29 61.68
N SER A 315 -146.32 -27.43 62.71
CA SER A 315 -147.04 -27.68 63.98
C SER A 315 -148.56 -27.56 63.84
N SER A 316 -149.04 -26.65 62.98
CA SER A 316 -150.47 -26.51 62.67
C SER A 316 -150.99 -27.72 61.88
N LEU A 317 -150.18 -28.23 60.96
CA LEU A 317 -150.45 -29.46 60.20
C LEU A 317 -150.39 -30.71 61.08
N ALA A 318 -149.45 -30.79 62.03
CA ALA A 318 -149.41 -31.86 63.03
C ALA A 318 -150.61 -31.81 63.97
N GLY A 319 -151.03 -30.62 64.42
CA GLY A 319 -152.27 -30.41 65.17
C GLY A 319 -153.54 -30.63 64.33
N MET A 320 -153.44 -30.72 63.00
CA MET A 320 -154.51 -31.23 62.13
C MET A 320 -154.47 -32.75 62.08
N LYS A 321 -153.30 -33.34 61.80
CA LYS A 321 -153.10 -34.80 61.83
C LYS A 321 -153.52 -35.43 63.15
N GLN A 322 -153.30 -34.81 64.30
CA GLN A 322 -153.78 -35.35 65.58
C GLN A 322 -155.32 -35.32 65.72
N ARG A 323 -156.01 -34.38 65.08
CA ARG A 323 -157.48 -34.38 64.98
C ARG A 323 -157.95 -35.44 63.99
N ASP A 324 -157.25 -35.60 62.87
CA ASP A 324 -157.52 -36.63 61.88
C ASP A 324 -157.24 -38.04 62.44
N GLU A 325 -156.19 -38.20 63.25
CA GLU A 325 -155.83 -39.43 63.97
C GLU A 325 -156.82 -39.74 65.10
N ALA A 326 -157.37 -38.74 65.79
CA ALA A 326 -158.47 -38.94 66.73
C ALA A 326 -159.75 -39.39 66.01
N TYR A 327 -160.06 -38.79 64.85
CA TYR A 327 -161.16 -39.21 64.00
C TYR A 327 -160.94 -40.64 63.46
N ILE A 328 -159.75 -40.94 62.94
CA ILE A 328 -159.35 -42.28 62.50
C ILE A 328 -159.38 -43.28 63.65
N ALA A 329 -159.02 -42.90 64.88
CA ALA A 329 -159.15 -43.77 66.05
C ALA A 329 -160.62 -44.12 66.34
N THR A 330 -161.56 -43.18 66.19
CA THR A 330 -162.99 -43.50 66.27
C THR A 330 -163.47 -44.39 65.12
N GLN A 331 -162.91 -44.25 63.90
CA GLN A 331 -163.13 -45.18 62.78
C GLN A 331 -162.38 -46.52 62.90
N GLU A 332 -161.29 -46.59 63.67
CA GLU A 332 -160.48 -47.79 63.90
C GLU A 332 -161.02 -48.63 65.05
N LEU A 333 -161.70 -48.04 66.03
CA LEU A 333 -162.60 -48.79 66.90
C LEU A 333 -163.71 -49.43 66.03
N LEU A 334 -164.38 -48.62 65.20
CA LEU A 334 -165.38 -49.06 64.22
C LEU A 334 -164.89 -50.06 63.16
N SER A 335 -163.57 -50.16 62.92
CA SER A 335 -163.02 -51.08 61.91
C SER A 335 -162.09 -52.15 62.48
N LYS A 336 -161.72 -52.14 63.77
CA LYS A 336 -161.26 -53.35 64.49
C LYS A 336 -162.44 -54.27 64.78
N TYR A 337 -163.61 -53.69 65.11
CA TYR A 337 -164.93 -54.33 64.94
C TYR A 337 -165.26 -54.81 63.49
N ARG A 338 -164.30 -54.73 62.55
CA ARG A 338 -164.34 -55.35 61.20
C ARG A 338 -163.05 -56.07 60.77
N ARG A 339 -161.89 -55.86 61.42
CA ARG A 339 -160.59 -56.38 60.94
C ARG A 339 -160.16 -57.67 61.60
N ASP A 340 -160.93 -58.15 62.57
CA ASP A 340 -160.93 -59.53 63.06
C ASP A 340 -161.41 -60.53 61.96
N LEU A 341 -161.13 -60.24 60.68
CA LEU A 341 -161.61 -60.90 59.45
C LEU A 341 -160.52 -61.11 58.29
N LYS A 342 -159.18 -60.76 58.31
CA LYS A 342 -158.19 -60.98 57.16
C LYS A 342 -156.61 -60.68 57.30
N SER A 343 -155.65 -61.45 56.67
CA SER A 343 -154.19 -61.10 56.30
C SER A 343 -153.27 -62.27 55.74
N LEU A 344 -152.21 -62.12 54.85
CA LEU A 344 -151.35 -63.28 54.34
C LEU A 344 -149.81 -63.26 53.85
N GLU A 345 -149.14 -62.27 53.21
CA GLU A 345 -148.13 -62.51 52.07
C GLU A 345 -146.57 -62.15 52.17
N MET A 346 -145.59 -62.65 51.30
CA MET A 346 -144.06 -62.52 51.44
C MET A 346 -143.04 -62.77 50.20
N ASP A 347 -141.68 -62.51 50.35
CA ASP A 347 -140.36 -63.01 49.71
C ASP A 347 -139.56 -62.45 48.41
N ILE A 348 -138.17 -62.38 48.40
CA ILE A 348 -137.19 -61.80 47.35
C ILE A 348 -135.62 -62.19 47.45
N HIS A 349 -134.71 -62.21 46.39
CA HIS A 349 -133.21 -61.76 46.30
C HIS A 349 -132.18 -62.35 45.19
N GLY A 350 -130.98 -61.72 44.82
CA GLY A 350 -129.71 -62.37 44.22
C GLY A 350 -128.57 -61.61 43.34
N CYS A 351 -127.30 -62.16 43.22
CA CYS A 351 -126.20 -62.11 42.13
C CYS A 351 -124.93 -61.11 42.03
N ARG A 352 -123.70 -61.51 41.46
CA ARG A 352 -122.44 -60.70 41.04
C ARG A 352 -121.13 -61.44 40.45
N LYS A 353 -120.12 -60.83 39.71
CA LYS A 353 -118.73 -61.42 39.35
C LYS A 353 -117.33 -60.59 39.08
N PRO A 354 -116.57 -60.48 37.91
CA PRO A 354 -115.03 -60.61 37.75
C PRO A 354 -114.12 -59.60 36.88
N ILE A 355 -112.72 -59.72 36.73
CA ILE A 355 -111.83 -58.82 35.83
C ILE A 355 -110.34 -59.10 35.29
N ARG A 356 -109.43 -59.97 35.80
CA ARG A 356 -107.92 -59.84 35.64
C ARG A 356 -107.18 -60.62 34.49
N LYS A 357 -106.54 -60.04 33.43
CA LYS A 357 -105.75 -60.85 32.43
C LYS A 357 -104.58 -60.28 31.57
N GLU A 358 -104.18 -59.00 31.59
CA GLU A 358 -103.25 -58.46 30.55
C GLU A 358 -101.75 -58.30 30.92
N GLU A 359 -101.34 -58.49 32.18
CA GLU A 359 -100.02 -58.02 32.66
C GLU A 359 -98.81 -58.93 32.32
N GLU A 360 -99.02 -60.22 32.01
CA GLU A 360 -97.96 -61.25 31.99
C GLU A 360 -97.00 -61.21 30.77
N LYS A 361 -97.24 -60.36 29.75
CA LYS A 361 -96.56 -60.46 28.44
C LYS A 361 -95.17 -59.81 28.37
N ASN A 362 -94.79 -58.97 29.35
CA ASN A 362 -93.69 -58.01 29.17
C ASN A 362 -92.28 -58.56 29.53
N GLU A 363 -92.18 -59.60 30.35
CA GLU A 363 -90.89 -59.98 30.98
C GLU A 363 -89.96 -60.82 30.10
N LEU A 364 -90.48 -61.56 29.10
CA LEU A 364 -89.73 -62.58 28.37
C LEU A 364 -88.57 -62.02 27.51
N LEU A 365 -88.72 -60.81 26.95
CA LEU A 365 -87.80 -60.26 25.95
C LEU A 365 -86.39 -59.92 26.50
N VAL A 366 -86.27 -59.60 27.79
CA VAL A 366 -85.00 -59.17 28.40
C VAL A 366 -83.98 -60.32 28.48
N SER A 367 -84.46 -61.56 28.61
CA SER A 367 -83.62 -62.73 28.88
C SER A 367 -82.66 -63.10 27.72
N ILE A 368 -83.13 -62.98 26.47
CA ILE A 368 -82.46 -63.53 25.28
C ILE A 368 -81.18 -62.75 24.92
N LEU A 369 -81.18 -61.43 25.13
CA LEU A 369 -80.09 -60.53 24.74
C LEU A 369 -78.79 -60.78 25.53
N SER A 370 -78.90 -61.36 26.73
CA SER A 370 -77.76 -61.58 27.64
C SER A 370 -76.80 -62.70 27.20
N ARG A 371 -77.27 -63.69 26.42
CA ARG A 371 -76.46 -64.89 26.08
C ARG A 371 -75.57 -64.68 24.86
N SER A 372 -76.10 -64.13 23.77
CA SER A 372 -75.37 -63.91 22.50
C SER A 372 -74.15 -62.98 22.66
N GLN A 373 -74.19 -62.07 23.63
CA GLN A 373 -73.11 -61.13 23.94
C GLN A 373 -71.80 -61.84 24.36
N ASN A 374 -71.88 -63.02 24.99
CA ASN A 374 -70.71 -63.66 25.60
C ASN A 374 -69.93 -64.57 24.64
N ASP A 375 -70.61 -65.38 23.83
CA ASP A 375 -69.96 -66.29 22.87
C ASP A 375 -69.17 -65.50 21.78
N ALA A 376 -69.69 -64.32 21.42
CA ALA A 376 -69.04 -63.36 20.54
C ALA A 376 -67.74 -62.74 21.12
N ASN A 377 -67.49 -62.85 22.43
CA ASN A 377 -66.30 -62.32 23.08
C ASN A 377 -65.19 -63.38 23.28
N MET A 378 -65.54 -64.66 23.33
CA MET A 378 -64.55 -65.75 23.42
C MET A 378 -63.88 -66.02 22.07
N THR A 379 -64.68 -66.09 21.01
CA THR A 379 -64.23 -66.33 19.62
C THR A 379 -63.25 -65.27 19.13
N LYS A 380 -63.49 -63.98 19.41
CA LYS A 380 -62.60 -62.86 19.05
C LYS A 380 -61.19 -62.98 19.65
N LYS A 381 -61.06 -63.49 20.89
CA LYS A 381 -59.77 -63.57 21.60
C LYS A 381 -58.82 -64.60 20.98
N LEU A 382 -59.33 -65.75 20.55
CA LEU A 382 -58.52 -66.79 19.92
C LEU A 382 -58.06 -66.38 18.51
N ILE A 383 -58.93 -65.71 17.74
CA ILE A 383 -58.58 -65.20 16.40
C ILE A 383 -57.44 -64.16 16.48
N ALA A 384 -57.48 -63.25 17.45
CA ALA A 384 -56.44 -62.24 17.64
C ALA A 384 -55.05 -62.83 17.95
N GLN A 385 -54.98 -63.95 18.68
CA GLN A 385 -53.71 -64.62 19.00
C GLN A 385 -53.11 -65.38 17.81
N CYS A 386 -53.93 -65.84 16.86
CA CYS A 386 -53.44 -66.47 15.64
C CYS A 386 -53.00 -65.44 14.58
N LEU A 387 -53.74 -64.35 14.40
CA LEU A 387 -53.41 -63.30 13.44
C LEU A 387 -52.09 -62.61 13.77
N SER A 388 -51.94 -62.12 15.01
CA SER A 388 -50.72 -61.43 15.47
C SER A 388 -49.44 -62.25 15.27
N ARG A 389 -49.52 -63.58 15.40
CA ARG A 389 -48.38 -64.49 15.18
C ARG A 389 -48.06 -64.70 13.70
N GLN A 390 -49.05 -64.63 12.81
CA GLN A 390 -48.85 -64.65 11.35
C GLN A 390 -48.38 -63.30 10.82
N GLU A 391 -48.83 -62.20 11.42
CA GLU A 391 -48.46 -60.83 11.06
C GLU A 391 -47.00 -60.53 11.41
N ALA A 392 -46.51 -60.97 12.58
CA ALA A 392 -45.09 -60.85 12.95
C ALA A 392 -44.14 -61.45 11.89
N LEU A 393 -44.37 -62.71 11.50
CA LEU A 393 -43.53 -63.40 10.50
C LEU A 393 -43.68 -62.81 9.08
N LYS A 394 -44.83 -62.22 8.75
CA LYS A 394 -45.02 -61.44 7.52
C LYS A 394 -44.30 -60.08 7.56
N VAL A 395 -44.20 -59.45 8.73
CA VAL A 395 -43.41 -58.22 8.91
C VAL A 395 -41.92 -58.53 8.79
N GLU A 396 -41.40 -59.59 9.42
CA GLU A 396 -39.99 -59.97 9.32
C GLU A 396 -39.58 -60.29 7.87
N SER A 397 -40.32 -61.17 7.18
CA SER A 397 -40.07 -61.46 5.75
C SER A 397 -40.29 -60.23 4.84
N GLY A 398 -41.23 -59.35 5.22
CA GLY A 398 -41.40 -58.03 4.61
C GLY A 398 -40.21 -57.09 4.81
N THR A 399 -39.57 -57.10 5.99
CA THR A 399 -38.37 -56.27 6.24
C THR A 399 -37.16 -56.77 5.45
N TYR A 400 -36.91 -58.08 5.36
CA TYR A 400 -35.79 -58.59 4.56
C TYR A 400 -35.97 -58.33 3.06
N THR A 401 -37.18 -58.54 2.51
CA THR A 401 -37.46 -58.22 1.10
C THR A 401 -37.41 -56.72 0.82
N ARG A 402 -37.88 -55.88 1.76
CA ARG A 402 -37.81 -54.42 1.66
C ARG A 402 -36.38 -53.90 1.73
N VAL A 403 -35.57 -54.35 2.70
CA VAL A 403 -34.16 -53.94 2.83
C VAL A 403 -33.37 -54.37 1.59
N LEU A 404 -33.58 -55.60 1.10
CA LEU A 404 -32.92 -56.06 -0.12
C LEU A 404 -33.30 -55.19 -1.32
N HIS A 405 -34.59 -54.91 -1.52
CA HIS A 405 -35.05 -54.00 -2.58
C HIS A 405 -34.56 -52.56 -2.41
N GLU A 406 -34.47 -52.03 -1.19
CA GLU A 406 -33.91 -50.71 -0.90
C GLU A 406 -32.40 -50.67 -1.19
N THR A 407 -31.65 -51.75 -0.95
CA THR A 407 -30.23 -51.86 -1.37
C THR A 407 -30.06 -52.03 -2.88
N GLU A 408 -30.93 -52.76 -3.57
CA GLU A 408 -30.94 -52.84 -5.04
C GLU A 408 -31.28 -51.49 -5.67
N GLN A 409 -32.26 -50.77 -5.12
CA GLN A 409 -32.57 -49.41 -5.54
C GLN A 409 -31.40 -48.45 -5.27
N ALA A 410 -30.70 -48.57 -4.13
CA ALA A 410 -29.51 -47.76 -3.85
C ALA A 410 -28.34 -48.07 -4.81
N LEU A 411 -28.13 -49.34 -5.14
CA LEU A 411 -27.15 -49.78 -6.13
C LEU A 411 -27.50 -49.27 -7.54
N ASN A 412 -28.77 -49.28 -7.91
CA ASN A 412 -29.23 -48.78 -9.21
C ASN A 412 -29.22 -47.24 -9.26
N ARG A 413 -29.54 -46.53 -8.17
CA ARG A 413 -29.33 -45.08 -8.05
C ARG A 413 -27.86 -44.74 -8.24
N THR A 414 -26.96 -45.29 -7.42
CA THR A 414 -25.52 -45.01 -7.55
C THR A 414 -24.93 -45.37 -8.92
N LYS A 415 -25.44 -46.39 -9.62
CA LYS A 415 -25.09 -46.65 -11.03
C LYS A 415 -25.66 -45.62 -12.01
N MET A 416 -26.90 -45.15 -11.80
CA MET A 416 -27.48 -44.06 -12.59
C MET A 416 -26.79 -42.73 -12.31
N ASP A 417 -26.39 -42.45 -11.07
CA ASP A 417 -25.63 -41.28 -10.65
C ASP A 417 -24.21 -41.33 -11.24
N GLN A 418 -23.56 -42.50 -11.22
CA GLN A 418 -22.27 -42.71 -11.90
C GLN A 418 -22.39 -42.51 -13.42
N ALA A 419 -23.47 -42.98 -14.04
CA ALA A 419 -23.75 -42.75 -15.46
C ALA A 419 -24.10 -41.28 -15.75
N ALA A 420 -24.79 -40.59 -14.84
CA ALA A 420 -25.08 -39.17 -14.92
C ALA A 420 -23.76 -38.37 -14.84
N HIS A 421 -22.93 -38.60 -13.83
CA HIS A 421 -21.62 -37.96 -13.69
C HIS A 421 -20.67 -38.26 -14.86
N LEU A 422 -20.72 -39.45 -15.48
CA LEU A 422 -19.97 -39.73 -16.71
C LEU A 422 -20.52 -38.94 -17.91
N ASN A 423 -21.83 -38.77 -18.02
CA ASN A 423 -22.44 -37.92 -19.05
C ASN A 423 -22.20 -36.42 -18.79
N GLU A 424 -22.17 -35.99 -17.53
CA GLU A 424 -21.81 -34.64 -17.10
C GLU A 424 -20.33 -34.35 -17.37
N LEU A 425 -19.43 -35.30 -17.10
CA LEU A 425 -18.02 -35.19 -17.49
C LEU A 425 -17.88 -35.11 -19.01
N LEU A 426 -18.64 -35.90 -19.78
CA LEU A 426 -18.64 -35.82 -21.25
C LEU A 426 -19.28 -34.52 -21.79
N SER A 427 -20.27 -33.94 -21.11
CA SER A 427 -20.80 -32.61 -21.48
C SER A 427 -19.83 -31.51 -21.09
N ILE A 428 -19.21 -31.57 -19.91
CA ILE A 428 -18.17 -30.64 -19.45
C ILE A 428 -16.95 -30.70 -20.38
N SER A 429 -16.51 -31.88 -20.82
CA SER A 429 -15.47 -31.99 -21.85
C SER A 429 -15.88 -31.31 -23.14
N LYS A 430 -17.11 -31.53 -23.63
CA LYS A 430 -17.64 -30.87 -24.83
C LYS A 430 -17.88 -29.37 -24.67
N ASP A 431 -18.15 -28.89 -23.46
CA ASP A 431 -18.35 -27.48 -23.15
C ASP A 431 -17.01 -26.77 -22.88
N ILE A 432 -15.97 -27.52 -22.48
CA ILE A 432 -14.56 -27.10 -22.53
C ILE A 432 -14.09 -27.04 -23.99
N GLU A 433 -14.39 -28.02 -24.84
CA GLU A 433 -14.09 -28.01 -26.28
C GLU A 433 -14.76 -26.82 -26.98
N LYS A 434 -16.07 -26.62 -26.80
CA LYS A 434 -16.77 -25.41 -27.26
C LYS A 434 -16.20 -24.14 -26.63
N GLY A 435 -15.74 -24.21 -25.38
CA GLY A 435 -15.10 -23.11 -24.66
C GLY A 435 -13.76 -22.72 -25.28
N THR A 436 -12.96 -23.68 -25.72
CA THR A 436 -11.72 -23.46 -26.48
C THR A 436 -12.02 -22.98 -27.90
N ASP A 437 -13.00 -23.55 -28.60
CA ASP A 437 -13.42 -23.11 -29.93
C ASP A 437 -13.94 -21.65 -29.90
N ALA A 438 -14.79 -21.33 -28.92
CA ALA A 438 -15.31 -19.98 -28.71
C ALA A 438 -14.21 -19.02 -28.24
N LYS A 439 -13.23 -19.49 -27.46
CA LYS A 439 -12.04 -18.71 -27.11
C LYS A 439 -11.18 -18.43 -28.33
N GLU A 440 -10.89 -19.41 -29.18
CA GLU A 440 -10.14 -19.19 -30.43
C GLU A 440 -10.92 -18.28 -31.38
N GLN A 441 -12.24 -18.41 -31.49
CA GLN A 441 -13.07 -17.48 -32.25
C GLN A 441 -13.00 -16.06 -31.67
N MET A 442 -13.06 -15.89 -30.34
CA MET A 442 -12.90 -14.60 -29.67
C MET A 442 -11.49 -14.02 -29.82
N GLU A 443 -10.43 -14.84 -29.75
CA GLU A 443 -9.05 -14.38 -29.97
C GLU A 443 -8.83 -13.98 -31.43
N ASN A 444 -9.40 -14.71 -32.40
CA ASN A 444 -9.42 -14.29 -33.80
C ASN A 444 -10.26 -13.03 -34.03
N GLU A 445 -11.41 -12.87 -33.38
CA GLU A 445 -12.19 -11.63 -33.40
C GLU A 445 -11.47 -10.45 -32.75
N ILE A 446 -10.70 -10.68 -31.67
CA ILE A 446 -9.88 -9.66 -31.02
C ILE A 446 -8.71 -9.28 -31.93
N MET A 447 -8.04 -10.24 -32.58
CA MET A 447 -6.99 -9.97 -33.56
C MET A 447 -7.54 -9.21 -34.78
N ALA A 448 -8.71 -9.58 -35.28
CA ALA A 448 -9.41 -8.84 -36.34
C ALA A 448 -9.79 -7.42 -35.88
N LYS A 449 -10.36 -7.26 -34.67
CA LYS A 449 -10.71 -5.95 -34.10
C LYS A 449 -9.48 -5.09 -33.77
N LEU A 450 -8.32 -5.68 -33.47
CA LEU A 450 -7.05 -4.96 -33.33
C LEU A 450 -6.51 -4.50 -34.70
N GLN A 451 -6.61 -5.33 -35.74
CA GLN A 451 -6.32 -4.92 -37.12
C GLN A 451 -7.28 -3.81 -37.59
N ASP A 452 -8.59 -3.93 -37.32
CA ASP A 452 -9.59 -2.90 -37.61
C ASP A 452 -9.36 -1.63 -36.77
N GLN A 453 -8.94 -1.71 -35.51
CA GLN A 453 -8.55 -0.53 -34.72
C GLN A 453 -7.31 0.16 -35.30
N MET A 454 -6.33 -0.61 -35.79
CA MET A 454 -5.13 -0.08 -36.45
C MET A 454 -5.44 0.54 -37.83
N MET A 455 -6.45 0.04 -38.54
CA MET A 455 -6.90 0.59 -39.83
C MET A 455 -7.94 1.71 -39.70
N SER A 456 -8.76 1.72 -38.65
CA SER A 456 -9.87 2.68 -38.44
C SER A 456 -9.42 4.02 -37.85
N SER A 457 -8.41 4.64 -38.44
CA SER A 457 -8.01 6.04 -38.14
C SER A 457 -9.15 7.06 -38.33
N ASN A 458 -10.28 6.66 -38.92
CA ASN A 458 -11.53 7.42 -38.94
C ASN A 458 -12.27 7.42 -37.60
N ALA A 459 -12.22 6.36 -36.78
CA ALA A 459 -12.79 6.37 -35.43
C ALA A 459 -12.11 7.44 -34.57
N ALA A 460 -10.78 7.55 -34.61
CA ALA A 460 -10.03 8.62 -33.95
C ALA A 460 -10.40 10.03 -34.47
N LYS A 461 -10.74 10.17 -35.76
CA LYS A 461 -11.25 11.44 -36.33
C LYS A 461 -12.68 11.74 -35.88
N TYR A 462 -13.56 10.75 -35.83
CA TYR A 462 -14.92 10.92 -35.28
C TYR A 462 -14.89 11.24 -33.80
N PHE A 463 -14.05 10.58 -32.99
CA PHE A 463 -13.89 10.90 -31.57
C PHE A 463 -13.26 12.28 -31.33
N SER A 464 -12.26 12.70 -32.12
CA SER A 464 -11.71 14.06 -31.99
C SER A 464 -12.68 15.15 -32.45
N GLN A 465 -13.45 14.93 -33.52
CA GLN A 465 -14.56 15.82 -33.91
C GLN A 465 -15.70 15.82 -32.89
N LEU A 466 -16.03 14.67 -32.29
CA LEU A 466 -17.03 14.57 -31.21
C LEU A 466 -16.54 15.29 -29.95
N ALA A 467 -15.26 15.14 -29.58
CA ALA A 467 -14.63 15.88 -28.48
C ALA A 467 -14.51 17.39 -28.75
N ALA A 468 -14.42 17.82 -30.01
CA ALA A 468 -14.53 19.22 -30.39
C ALA A 468 -15.98 19.72 -30.24
N LYS A 469 -16.97 18.97 -30.74
CA LYS A 469 -18.41 19.27 -30.58
C LYS A 469 -18.86 19.25 -29.11
N LEU A 470 -18.32 18.35 -28.29
CA LEU A 470 -18.57 18.27 -26.85
C LEU A 470 -17.90 19.43 -26.10
N ARG A 471 -16.68 19.85 -26.48
CA ARG A 471 -16.07 21.07 -25.94
C ARG A 471 -16.88 22.32 -26.30
N GLY A 472 -17.34 22.45 -27.55
CA GLY A 472 -18.24 23.55 -27.96
C GLY A 472 -19.59 23.53 -27.24
N LYS A 473 -20.18 22.35 -27.00
CA LYS A 473 -21.38 22.20 -26.15
C LYS A 473 -21.09 22.58 -24.70
N LYS A 474 -19.93 22.19 -24.14
CA LYS A 474 -19.52 22.55 -22.79
C LYS A 474 -19.37 24.07 -22.65
N THR A 475 -18.63 24.74 -23.53
CA THR A 475 -18.48 26.21 -23.47
C THR A 475 -19.79 26.95 -23.67
N ASN A 476 -20.70 26.41 -24.49
CA ASN A 476 -22.04 26.98 -24.63
C ASN A 476 -22.89 26.78 -23.37
N LEU A 477 -22.79 25.62 -22.71
CA LEU A 477 -23.45 25.37 -21.42
C LEU A 477 -22.87 26.24 -20.31
N GLU A 478 -21.55 26.44 -20.26
CA GLU A 478 -20.89 27.37 -19.33
C GLU A 478 -21.39 28.81 -19.56
N LEU A 479 -21.50 29.26 -20.81
CA LEU A 479 -22.12 30.55 -21.16
C LEU A 479 -23.63 30.62 -20.85
N HIS A 480 -24.33 29.48 -20.78
CA HIS A 480 -25.72 29.43 -20.29
C HIS A 480 -25.77 29.47 -18.76
N PHE A 481 -24.86 28.80 -18.05
CA PHE A 481 -24.74 28.91 -16.60
C PHE A 481 -24.44 30.34 -16.19
N SER A 482 -23.45 31.01 -16.78
CA SER A 482 -23.15 32.42 -16.45
C SER A 482 -24.25 33.41 -16.83
N LYS A 483 -25.14 33.06 -17.77
CA LYS A 483 -26.39 33.81 -17.99
C LYS A 483 -27.39 33.57 -16.88
N VAL A 484 -27.66 32.31 -16.53
CA VAL A 484 -28.58 31.93 -15.44
C VAL A 484 -28.10 32.46 -14.09
N GLU A 485 -26.79 32.48 -13.82
CA GLU A 485 -26.19 33.10 -12.62
C GLU A 485 -26.45 34.61 -12.58
N ASN A 486 -26.36 35.29 -13.73
CA ASN A 486 -26.67 36.73 -13.85
C ASN A 486 -28.18 37.00 -13.74
N ASP A 487 -29.02 36.15 -14.33
CA ASP A 487 -30.49 36.21 -14.18
C ASP A 487 -30.89 35.96 -12.71
N ILE A 488 -30.25 35.02 -12.02
CA ILE A 488 -30.41 34.77 -10.58
C ILE A 488 -29.95 36.00 -9.77
N ALA A 489 -28.81 36.60 -10.08
CA ALA A 489 -28.35 37.82 -9.43
C ALA A 489 -29.34 38.98 -9.63
N GLN A 490 -29.89 39.14 -10.83
CA GLN A 490 -30.93 40.13 -11.13
C GLN A 490 -32.25 39.83 -10.38
N VAL A 491 -32.64 38.56 -10.26
CA VAL A 491 -33.80 38.14 -9.45
C VAL A 491 -33.57 38.40 -7.96
N ILE A 492 -32.37 38.16 -7.43
CA ILE A 492 -31.99 38.50 -6.04
C ILE A 492 -32.00 40.02 -5.81
N LEU A 493 -31.54 40.81 -6.79
CA LEU A 493 -31.60 42.27 -6.73
C LEU A 493 -33.06 42.78 -6.77
N ASN A 494 -33.91 42.17 -7.61
CA ASN A 494 -35.35 42.46 -7.64
C ASN A 494 -36.06 42.03 -6.34
N ALA A 495 -35.68 40.88 -5.75
CA ALA A 495 -36.23 40.38 -4.49
C ALA A 495 -35.82 41.25 -3.30
N THR A 496 -34.56 41.67 -3.22
CA THR A 496 -34.10 42.63 -2.19
C THR A 496 -34.73 44.01 -2.38
N HIS A 497 -34.86 44.51 -3.60
CA HIS A 497 -35.58 45.77 -3.87
C HIS A 497 -37.07 45.71 -3.46
N THR A 498 -37.77 44.62 -3.80
CA THR A 498 -39.18 44.44 -3.41
C THR A 498 -39.33 44.21 -1.91
N ASN A 499 -38.40 43.52 -1.25
CA ASN A 499 -38.38 43.39 0.21
C ASN A 499 -38.12 44.74 0.91
N CYS A 500 -37.18 45.55 0.41
CA CYS A 500 -36.99 46.93 0.88
C CYS A 500 -38.29 47.75 0.74
N ARG A 501 -39.01 47.62 -0.39
CA ARG A 501 -40.33 48.27 -0.57
C ARG A 501 -41.39 47.74 0.39
N LEU A 502 -41.41 46.43 0.68
CA LEU A 502 -42.30 45.84 1.69
C LEU A 502 -42.01 46.37 3.10
N THR A 503 -40.74 46.45 3.52
CA THR A 503 -40.39 47.01 4.83
C THR A 503 -40.73 48.50 4.95
N ALA A 504 -40.66 49.26 3.85
CA ALA A 504 -41.14 50.64 3.81
C ALA A 504 -42.67 50.73 3.96
N LEU A 505 -43.43 49.91 3.21
CA LEU A 505 -44.89 49.83 3.34
C LEU A 505 -45.32 49.38 4.75
N GLN A 506 -44.60 48.43 5.35
CA GLN A 506 -44.87 47.95 6.70
C GLN A 506 -44.61 49.03 7.77
N LYS A 507 -43.63 49.93 7.58
CA LYS A 507 -43.46 51.13 8.41
C LYS A 507 -44.66 52.06 8.28
N THR A 508 -45.12 52.36 7.06
CA THR A 508 -46.31 53.21 6.86
C THR A 508 -47.59 52.60 7.42
N LEU A 509 -47.74 51.27 7.40
CA LEU A 509 -48.84 50.58 8.10
C LEU A 509 -48.73 50.75 9.63
N CYS A 510 -47.52 50.60 10.20
CA CYS A 510 -47.28 50.85 11.62
C CYS A 510 -47.39 52.34 12.03
N GLU A 511 -47.48 53.26 11.07
CA GLU A 511 -47.78 54.67 11.29
C GLU A 511 -49.29 54.91 11.24
N LEU A 512 -49.98 54.38 10.22
CA LEU A 512 -51.45 54.38 10.13
C LEU A 512 -52.11 53.67 11.33
N ASP A 513 -51.54 52.57 11.84
CA ASP A 513 -52.01 51.90 13.06
C ASP A 513 -51.92 52.78 14.31
N LYS A 514 -50.98 53.74 14.36
CA LYS A 514 -50.90 54.72 15.45
C LYS A 514 -51.94 55.82 15.25
N GLU A 515 -52.16 56.27 14.02
CA GLU A 515 -53.22 57.23 13.70
C GLU A 515 -54.61 56.68 14.01
N ILE A 516 -54.87 55.41 13.67
CA ILE A 516 -56.12 54.70 14.01
C ILE A 516 -56.31 54.62 15.53
N LYS A 517 -55.25 54.34 16.31
CA LYS A 517 -55.31 54.38 17.78
C LYS A 517 -55.61 55.78 18.31
N ASN A 518 -54.89 56.80 17.84
CA ASN A 518 -55.14 58.21 18.20
C ASN A 518 -56.58 58.66 17.86
N VAL A 519 -57.18 58.13 16.78
CA VAL A 519 -58.59 58.38 16.42
C VAL A 519 -59.53 57.59 17.34
N HIS A 520 -59.22 56.33 17.66
CA HIS A 520 -60.01 55.52 18.60
C HIS A 520 -60.05 56.12 20.01
N ASP A 521 -58.91 56.62 20.52
CA ASP A 521 -58.84 57.32 21.81
C ASP A 521 -59.72 58.59 21.82
N ARG A 522 -59.77 59.33 20.71
CA ARG A 522 -60.67 60.49 20.53
C ARG A 522 -62.14 60.09 20.44
N ILE A 523 -62.45 58.95 19.84
CA ILE A 523 -63.83 58.39 19.80
C ILE A 523 -64.25 57.99 21.22
N SER A 524 -63.42 57.23 21.94
CA SER A 524 -63.69 56.83 23.33
C SER A 524 -63.87 58.03 24.27
N HIS A 525 -63.10 59.10 24.07
CA HIS A 525 -63.31 60.37 24.78
C HIS A 525 -64.69 60.97 24.49
N GLY A 526 -65.11 61.02 23.23
CA GLY A 526 -66.43 61.48 22.80
C GLY A 526 -67.59 60.61 23.31
N GLU A 527 -67.44 59.28 23.30
CA GLU A 527 -68.38 58.34 23.91
C GLU A 527 -68.53 58.60 25.41
N SER A 528 -67.41 58.91 26.11
CA SER A 528 -67.45 59.31 27.52
C SER A 528 -68.20 60.62 27.76
N GLU A 529 -68.24 61.55 26.80
CA GLU A 529 -69.07 62.75 26.88
C GLU A 529 -70.54 62.46 26.60
N ILE A 530 -70.83 61.59 25.62
CA ILE A 530 -72.20 61.17 25.29
C ILE A 530 -72.82 60.45 26.50
N ALA A 531 -72.09 59.56 27.17
CA ALA A 531 -72.54 58.92 28.41
C ALA A 531 -72.88 59.95 29.50
N LYS A 532 -72.03 60.96 29.73
CA LYS A 532 -72.29 62.06 30.68
C LYS A 532 -73.53 62.89 30.30
N ARG A 533 -73.76 63.11 28.99
CA ARG A 533 -74.95 63.81 28.48
C ARG A 533 -76.22 62.97 28.66
N ASN A 534 -76.15 61.65 28.47
CA ASN A 534 -77.30 60.74 28.64
C ASN A 534 -77.79 60.69 30.09
N VAL A 535 -76.88 60.57 31.08
CA VAL A 535 -77.24 60.66 32.51
C VAL A 535 -77.93 62.00 32.84
N LEU A 536 -77.52 63.09 32.18
CA LEU A 536 -78.14 64.41 32.35
C LEU A 536 -79.49 64.56 31.62
N ILE A 537 -79.81 63.67 30.68
CA ILE A 537 -81.14 63.53 30.06
C ILE A 537 -82.05 62.69 30.97
N GLU A 538 -81.56 61.56 31.49
CA GLU A 538 -82.30 60.69 32.43
C GLU A 538 -82.79 61.47 33.66
N ASN A 539 -81.91 62.28 34.26
CA ASN A 539 -82.24 63.19 35.38
C ASN A 539 -83.33 64.23 35.03
N LYS A 540 -83.50 64.59 33.74
CA LYS A 540 -84.61 65.46 33.28
C LYS A 540 -85.87 64.67 32.96
N GLN A 541 -85.73 63.43 32.52
CA GLN A 541 -86.82 62.51 32.26
C GLN A 541 -87.61 62.24 33.55
N GLU A 542 -86.93 62.00 34.68
CA GLU A 542 -87.57 61.81 35.99
C GLU A 542 -88.45 62.99 36.39
N VAL A 543 -87.95 64.23 36.23
CA VAL A 543 -88.69 65.46 36.54
C VAL A 543 -89.99 65.57 35.73
N ILE A 544 -90.01 65.12 34.47
CA ILE A 544 -91.24 65.08 33.65
C ILE A 544 -92.25 64.08 34.24
N THR A 545 -91.81 62.90 34.72
CA THR A 545 -92.73 61.93 35.34
C THR A 545 -93.38 62.46 36.62
N GLN A 546 -92.68 63.32 37.38
CA GLN A 546 -93.23 63.97 38.58
C GLN A 546 -94.33 64.98 38.25
N TYR A 547 -94.25 65.68 37.10
CA TYR A 547 -95.32 66.55 36.63
C TYR A 547 -96.54 65.76 36.12
N ASN A 548 -96.34 64.63 35.44
CA ASN A 548 -97.45 63.80 34.93
C ASN A 548 -98.33 63.25 36.06
N LYS A 549 -97.73 62.76 37.16
CA LYS A 549 -98.47 62.33 38.37
C LYS A 549 -99.31 63.46 39.00
N ARG A 550 -98.96 64.72 38.71
CA ARG A 550 -99.69 65.91 39.18
C ARG A 550 -100.95 66.21 38.33
N LEU A 551 -100.98 65.76 37.07
CA LEU A 551 -102.16 65.85 36.20
C LEU A 551 -103.18 64.76 36.53
N GLU A 552 -102.74 63.54 36.83
CA GLU A 552 -103.62 62.41 37.20
C GLU A 552 -104.46 62.73 38.45
N MET A 553 -103.87 63.39 39.46
CA MET A 553 -104.63 63.87 40.63
C MET A 553 -105.76 64.85 40.26
N ILE A 554 -105.55 65.73 39.28
CA ILE A 554 -106.55 66.72 38.87
C ILE A 554 -107.71 66.03 38.12
N LEU A 555 -107.40 65.05 37.28
CA LEU A 555 -108.42 64.23 36.61
C LEU A 555 -109.27 63.41 37.60
N SER A 556 -108.70 62.95 38.71
CA SER A 556 -109.44 62.25 39.77
C SER A 556 -110.42 63.12 40.58
N GLN A 557 -110.38 64.45 40.41
CA GLN A 557 -111.19 65.41 41.20
C GLN A 557 -112.41 65.97 40.45
N GLN A 558 -112.66 65.55 39.21
CA GLN A 558 -113.89 65.85 38.49
C GLN A 558 -114.65 64.54 38.26
N GLY A 559 -115.81 64.41 38.92
CA GLY A 559 -116.46 63.13 39.19
C GLY A 559 -116.97 62.38 37.95
N GLY A 560 -116.95 61.04 38.04
CA GLY A 560 -117.57 60.16 37.06
C GLY A 560 -119.10 60.26 37.04
N GLN A 561 -119.70 59.72 35.98
CA GLN A 561 -121.12 59.88 35.67
C GLN A 561 -121.86 58.54 35.80
N GLU A 562 -123.01 58.53 36.48
CA GLU A 562 -123.81 57.32 36.71
C GLU A 562 -124.61 56.91 35.45
N LEU A 563 -124.73 55.60 35.21
CA LEU A 563 -125.47 55.02 34.08
C LEU A 563 -126.84 54.48 34.51
N GLY A 564 -127.83 54.57 33.63
CA GLY A 564 -129.23 54.19 33.90
C GLY A 564 -129.54 52.70 33.68
N PRO A 565 -130.72 52.21 34.15
CA PRO A 565 -131.03 50.77 34.13
C PRO A 565 -131.02 50.10 32.75
N LEU A 566 -131.44 50.79 31.69
CA LEU A 566 -131.37 50.26 30.32
C LEU A 566 -129.93 50.13 29.81
N GLU A 567 -129.02 50.97 30.29
CA GLU A 567 -127.59 50.85 30.01
C GLU A 567 -126.98 49.68 30.79
N ILE A 568 -127.60 49.18 31.87
CA ILE A 568 -127.17 47.96 32.56
C ILE A 568 -127.52 46.70 31.74
N GLU A 569 -128.71 46.64 31.13
CA GLU A 569 -129.07 45.53 30.23
C GLU A 569 -128.25 45.55 28.93
N ILE A 570 -128.03 46.73 28.35
CA ILE A 570 -127.13 46.90 27.20
C ILE A 570 -125.70 46.49 27.58
N ASN A 571 -125.17 46.92 28.74
CA ASN A 571 -123.87 46.47 29.24
C ASN A 571 -123.84 44.97 29.56
N GLY A 572 -124.98 44.32 29.83
CA GLY A 572 -125.08 42.87 29.98
C GLY A 572 -124.83 42.15 28.67
N LEU A 573 -125.61 42.47 27.63
CA LEU A 573 -125.44 41.88 26.29
C LEU A 573 -124.11 42.28 25.64
N SER A 574 -123.64 43.51 25.87
CA SER A 574 -122.29 43.93 25.47
C SER A 574 -121.20 43.14 26.17
N LYS A 575 -121.35 42.77 27.45
CA LYS A 575 -120.39 41.89 28.14
C LYS A 575 -120.38 40.49 27.58
N GLU A 576 -121.54 39.87 27.33
CA GLU A 576 -121.60 38.54 26.70
C GLU A 576 -120.94 38.55 25.31
N ILE A 577 -121.12 39.64 24.55
CA ILE A 577 -120.45 39.86 23.25
C ILE A 577 -118.95 40.14 23.42
N GLU A 578 -118.52 40.90 24.42
CA GLU A 578 -117.10 41.16 24.74
C GLU A 578 -116.39 39.90 25.22
N GLU A 579 -117.05 39.05 26.02
CA GLU A 579 -116.57 37.75 26.47
C GLU A 579 -116.39 36.81 25.27
N CYS A 580 -117.40 36.65 24.42
CA CYS A 580 -117.28 35.88 23.16
C CYS A 580 -116.17 36.41 22.24
N ASN A 581 -116.04 37.74 22.10
CA ASN A 581 -114.94 38.35 21.33
C ASN A 581 -113.57 38.13 22.01
N SER A 582 -113.51 38.08 23.34
CA SER A 582 -112.29 37.77 24.09
C SER A 582 -111.86 36.32 23.87
N GLU A 583 -112.80 35.37 23.85
CA GLU A 583 -112.55 33.97 23.51
C GLU A 583 -112.03 33.85 22.07
N VAL A 584 -112.71 34.45 21.09
CA VAL A 584 -112.24 34.50 19.69
C VAL A 584 -110.84 35.12 19.60
N MET A 585 -110.55 36.19 20.35
CA MET A 585 -109.22 36.82 20.37
C MET A 585 -108.16 35.98 21.08
N THR A 586 -108.50 35.15 22.08
CA THR A 586 -107.56 34.19 22.67
C THR A 586 -107.28 33.03 21.73
N LEU A 587 -108.31 32.51 21.04
CA LEU A 587 -108.16 31.47 20.02
C LEU A 587 -107.35 31.96 18.80
N GLN A 588 -107.56 33.20 18.35
CA GLN A 588 -106.72 33.82 17.32
C GLN A 588 -105.27 34.01 17.78
N LYS A 589 -105.03 34.45 19.02
CA LYS A 589 -103.67 34.55 19.60
C LYS A 589 -103.01 33.17 19.70
N TYR A 590 -103.75 32.14 20.10
CA TYR A 590 -103.28 30.75 20.18
C TYR A 590 -102.93 30.19 18.80
N TRP A 591 -103.80 30.40 17.80
CA TRP A 591 -103.53 30.02 16.40
C TRP A 591 -102.32 30.76 15.82
N LEU A 592 -102.18 32.07 16.06
CA LEU A 592 -101.02 32.85 15.64
C LEU A 592 -99.72 32.40 16.34
N ASN A 593 -99.80 31.88 17.58
CA ASN A 593 -98.63 31.33 18.27
C ASN A 593 -98.25 29.96 17.70
N LEU A 594 -99.21 29.06 17.48
CA LEU A 594 -99.00 27.80 16.76
C LEU A 594 -98.44 28.03 15.35
N GLN A 595 -98.90 29.05 14.63
CA GLN A 595 -98.36 29.40 13.32
C GLN A 595 -96.91 29.89 13.41
N LYS A 596 -96.55 30.71 14.41
CA LYS A 596 -95.16 31.13 14.65
C LYS A 596 -94.26 29.95 15.03
N GLU A 597 -94.76 29.01 15.83
CA GLU A 597 -94.03 27.80 16.20
C GLU A 597 -93.82 26.87 15.00
N LEU A 598 -94.84 26.69 14.15
CA LEU A 598 -94.71 25.99 12.87
C LEU A 598 -93.63 26.64 12.00
N VAL A 599 -93.64 27.96 11.85
CA VAL A 599 -92.66 28.72 11.05
C VAL A 599 -91.24 28.59 11.62
N LYS A 600 -91.07 28.66 12.96
CA LYS A 600 -89.78 28.38 13.62
C LYS A 600 -89.29 26.96 13.32
N LEU A 601 -90.14 25.95 13.52
CA LEU A 601 -89.78 24.55 13.28
C LEU A 601 -89.47 24.26 11.81
N THR A 602 -90.11 24.96 10.86
CA THR A 602 -89.70 24.88 9.44
C THR A 602 -88.35 25.53 9.18
N HIS A 603 -88.04 26.66 9.83
CA HIS A 603 -86.74 27.33 9.68
C HIS A 603 -85.61 26.52 10.32
N GLU A 604 -85.80 26.02 11.54
CA GLU A 604 -84.87 25.10 12.22
C GLU A 604 -84.62 23.83 11.39
N ARG A 605 -85.65 23.32 10.69
CA ARG A 605 -85.51 22.19 9.75
C ARG A 605 -84.69 22.58 8.51
N GLU A 606 -84.87 23.76 7.96
CA GLU A 606 -84.08 24.27 6.82
C GLU A 606 -82.61 24.49 7.20
N GLU A 607 -82.35 25.08 8.37
CA GLU A 607 -81.00 25.20 8.94
C GLU A 607 -80.35 23.82 9.17
N GLN A 608 -81.10 22.86 9.71
CA GLN A 608 -80.62 21.47 9.87
C GLN A 608 -80.29 20.82 8.52
N ILE A 609 -81.13 20.99 7.49
CA ILE A 609 -80.86 20.48 6.12
C ILE A 609 -79.61 21.14 5.53
N ALA A 610 -79.48 22.46 5.66
CA ALA A 610 -78.28 23.19 5.22
C ALA A 610 -77.02 22.69 5.96
N SER A 611 -77.10 22.48 7.28
CA SER A 611 -76.00 21.94 8.08
C SER A 611 -75.60 20.54 7.60
N LEU A 612 -76.57 19.64 7.34
CA LEU A 612 -76.32 18.30 6.81
C LEU A 612 -75.65 18.36 5.44
N ASP A 613 -76.02 19.29 4.57
CA ASP A 613 -75.37 19.46 3.27
C ASP A 613 -73.97 20.07 3.37
N THR A 614 -73.67 20.91 4.37
CA THR A 614 -72.27 21.29 4.66
C THR A 614 -71.46 20.11 5.20
N LEU A 615 -72.04 19.27 6.06
CA LEU A 615 -71.38 18.07 6.59
C LEU A 615 -71.11 17.04 5.48
N LYS A 616 -72.04 16.81 4.55
CA LYS A 616 -71.81 15.99 3.34
C LYS A 616 -70.65 16.51 2.51
N LYS A 617 -70.56 17.83 2.30
CA LYS A 617 -69.45 18.49 1.57
C LYS A 617 -68.11 18.37 2.32
N GLN A 618 -68.12 18.46 3.65
CA GLN A 618 -66.92 18.22 4.48
C GLN A 618 -66.47 16.75 4.39
N ILE A 619 -67.41 15.79 4.46
CA ILE A 619 -67.12 14.35 4.32
C ILE A 619 -66.51 14.06 2.95
N THR A 620 -67.04 14.57 1.83
CA THR A 620 -66.46 14.32 0.51
C THR A 620 -65.08 14.95 0.34
N VAL A 621 -64.84 16.14 0.92
CA VAL A 621 -63.50 16.75 0.96
C VAL A 621 -62.51 15.92 1.81
N MET A 622 -62.95 15.39 2.96
CA MET A 622 -62.11 14.50 3.78
C MET A 622 -61.83 13.16 3.07
N GLN A 623 -62.83 12.60 2.36
CA GLN A 623 -62.67 11.39 1.56
C GLN A 623 -61.61 11.59 0.46
N GLN A 624 -61.67 12.73 -0.26
CA GLN A 624 -60.67 13.08 -1.27
C GLN A 624 -59.28 13.34 -0.67
N ARG A 625 -59.20 13.98 0.51
CA ARG A 625 -57.93 14.16 1.24
C ARG A 625 -57.32 12.82 1.63
N LYS A 626 -58.11 11.90 2.19
CA LYS A 626 -57.67 10.54 2.52
C LYS A 626 -57.04 9.86 1.30
N VAL A 627 -57.76 9.83 0.16
CA VAL A 627 -57.26 9.20 -1.08
C VAL A 627 -55.96 9.84 -1.57
N ARG A 628 -55.78 11.17 -1.44
CA ARG A 628 -54.49 11.82 -1.78
C ARG A 628 -53.37 11.36 -0.85
N THR A 629 -53.55 11.48 0.46
CA THR A 629 -52.55 11.04 1.45
C THR A 629 -52.22 9.54 1.36
N GLU A 630 -53.19 8.71 0.98
CA GLU A 630 -53.04 7.26 0.86
C GLU A 630 -52.36 6.87 -0.46
N ASN A 631 -52.52 7.69 -1.52
CA ASN A 631 -51.71 7.59 -2.74
C ASN A 631 -50.28 8.10 -2.54
N GLU A 632 -50.09 9.17 -1.76
CA GLU A 632 -48.79 9.71 -1.36
C GLU A 632 -48.01 8.65 -0.54
N ILE A 633 -48.63 8.05 0.49
CA ILE A 633 -48.05 6.92 1.24
C ILE A 633 -47.76 5.70 0.32
N GLN A 634 -48.62 5.41 -0.66
CA GLN A 634 -48.35 4.36 -1.65
C GLN A 634 -47.23 4.71 -2.64
N GLN A 635 -46.83 5.97 -2.78
CA GLN A 635 -45.69 6.39 -3.56
C GLN A 635 -44.41 6.30 -2.74
N GLU A 636 -44.39 6.88 -1.54
CA GLU A 636 -43.30 6.77 -0.55
C GLU A 636 -42.92 5.30 -0.29
N THR A 637 -43.92 4.42 -0.10
CA THR A 637 -43.66 2.98 0.12
C THR A 637 -43.25 2.18 -1.12
N LYS A 638 -43.20 2.79 -2.32
CA LYS A 638 -42.49 2.25 -3.49
C LYS A 638 -41.06 2.78 -3.53
N GLU A 639 -40.89 4.09 -3.37
CA GLU A 639 -39.58 4.74 -3.36
C GLU A 639 -38.69 4.19 -2.25
N GLN A 640 -39.23 3.95 -1.05
CA GLN A 640 -38.55 3.23 0.03
C GLN A 640 -38.09 1.82 -0.39
N LYS A 641 -38.92 1.05 -1.11
CA LYS A 641 -38.55 -0.30 -1.59
C LYS A 641 -37.50 -0.26 -2.69
N ASP A 642 -37.48 0.78 -3.52
CA ASP A 642 -36.46 0.98 -4.55
C ASP A 642 -35.15 1.51 -3.96
N ILE A 643 -35.20 2.35 -2.92
CA ILE A 643 -34.05 2.70 -2.08
C ILE A 643 -33.50 1.46 -1.37
N GLU A 644 -34.34 0.61 -0.76
CA GLU A 644 -33.89 -0.66 -0.18
C GLU A 644 -33.25 -1.60 -1.21
N ARG A 645 -33.82 -1.70 -2.42
CA ARG A 645 -33.21 -2.45 -3.54
C ARG A 645 -31.85 -1.86 -3.90
N HIS A 646 -31.73 -0.54 -3.96
CA HIS A 646 -30.46 0.15 -4.22
C HIS A 646 -29.44 -0.09 -3.10
N MET A 647 -29.84 -0.02 -1.82
CA MET A 647 -28.98 -0.34 -0.67
C MET A 647 -28.53 -1.80 -0.69
N ARG A 648 -29.43 -2.74 -1.03
CA ARG A 648 -29.10 -4.16 -1.20
C ARG A 648 -28.12 -4.38 -2.35
N ASN A 649 -28.28 -3.67 -3.47
CA ASN A 649 -27.32 -3.71 -4.58
C ASN A 649 -25.94 -3.14 -4.18
N MET A 650 -25.91 -1.98 -3.51
CA MET A 650 -24.65 -1.40 -2.99
C MET A 650 -23.98 -2.32 -1.97
N SER A 651 -24.74 -2.97 -1.10
CA SER A 651 -24.22 -3.98 -0.16
C SER A 651 -23.63 -5.18 -0.89
N ASN A 652 -24.32 -5.70 -1.91
CA ASN A 652 -23.79 -6.75 -2.78
C ASN A 652 -22.50 -6.32 -3.51
N ASP A 653 -22.41 -5.07 -3.96
CA ASP A 653 -21.22 -4.53 -4.63
C ASP A 653 -20.07 -4.25 -3.66
N LEU A 654 -20.34 -3.85 -2.42
CA LEU A 654 -19.36 -3.81 -1.33
C LEU A 654 -18.87 -5.22 -0.97
N ILE A 655 -19.74 -6.22 -0.95
CA ILE A 655 -19.34 -7.64 -0.76
C ILE A 655 -18.46 -8.12 -1.92
N LYS A 656 -18.80 -7.81 -3.17
CA LYS A 656 -17.94 -8.09 -4.34
C LYS A 656 -16.59 -7.40 -4.23
N LEU A 657 -16.56 -6.11 -3.85
CA LEU A 657 -15.32 -5.36 -3.65
C LEU A 657 -14.47 -5.98 -2.54
N ASN A 658 -15.05 -6.34 -1.39
CA ASN A 658 -14.32 -7.03 -0.32
C ASN A 658 -13.79 -8.40 -0.75
N VAL A 659 -14.53 -9.17 -1.57
CA VAL A 659 -14.04 -10.43 -2.16
C VAL A 659 -12.90 -10.18 -3.16
N LEU A 660 -12.96 -9.11 -3.95
CA LEU A 660 -11.89 -8.72 -4.88
C LEU A 660 -10.65 -8.19 -4.14
N ILE A 661 -10.82 -7.41 -3.07
CA ILE A 661 -9.75 -6.95 -2.19
C ILE A 661 -9.06 -8.15 -1.52
N ASN A 662 -9.83 -9.11 -0.97
CA ASN A 662 -9.26 -10.30 -0.35
C ASN A 662 -8.50 -11.17 -1.37
N LYS A 663 -9.01 -11.32 -2.61
CA LYS A 663 -8.28 -12.00 -3.70
C LYS A 663 -7.03 -11.25 -4.15
N ASN A 664 -7.08 -9.92 -4.20
CA ASN A 664 -5.93 -9.10 -4.53
C ASN A 664 -4.86 -9.21 -3.43
N ASN A 665 -5.27 -9.17 -2.16
CA ASN A 665 -4.39 -9.36 -1.01
C ASN A 665 -3.77 -10.76 -1.00
N SER A 666 -4.53 -11.83 -1.24
CA SER A 666 -3.95 -13.18 -1.34
C SER A 666 -2.97 -13.29 -2.50
N SER A 667 -3.28 -12.71 -3.67
CA SER A 667 -2.33 -12.69 -4.80
C SER A 667 -1.09 -11.83 -4.52
N PHE A 668 -1.21 -10.77 -3.72
CA PHE A 668 -0.10 -9.95 -3.26
C PHE A 668 0.78 -10.72 -2.26
N GLU A 669 0.17 -11.44 -1.31
CA GLU A 669 0.88 -12.33 -0.39
C GLU A 669 1.59 -13.46 -1.15
N GLU A 670 0.93 -14.13 -2.11
CA GLU A 670 1.53 -15.14 -2.99
C GLU A 670 2.73 -14.58 -3.77
N LEU A 671 2.61 -13.40 -4.37
CA LEU A 671 3.71 -12.72 -5.07
C LEU A 671 4.82 -12.27 -4.10
N HIS A 672 4.49 -11.85 -2.88
CA HIS A 672 5.45 -11.47 -1.85
C HIS A 672 6.24 -12.67 -1.33
N TYR A 673 5.58 -13.81 -1.08
CA TYR A 673 6.26 -15.07 -0.77
C TYR A 673 7.08 -15.58 -1.96
N GLY A 674 6.60 -15.44 -3.20
CA GLY A 674 7.37 -15.76 -4.41
C GLY A 674 8.64 -14.90 -4.55
N ASN A 675 8.54 -13.60 -4.26
CA ASN A 675 9.68 -12.68 -4.23
C ASN A 675 10.67 -13.08 -3.11
N ILE A 676 10.21 -13.43 -1.91
CA ILE A 676 11.08 -13.91 -0.82
C ILE A 676 11.78 -15.23 -1.21
N VAL A 677 11.08 -16.17 -1.85
CA VAL A 677 11.67 -17.45 -2.29
C VAL A 677 12.74 -17.19 -3.35
N THR A 678 12.44 -16.39 -4.38
CA THR A 678 13.39 -16.07 -5.44
C THR A 678 14.57 -15.21 -4.96
N GLU A 679 14.36 -14.26 -4.05
CA GLU A 679 15.44 -13.53 -3.36
C GLU A 679 16.36 -14.49 -2.60
N ASN A 680 15.79 -15.46 -1.87
CA ASN A 680 16.58 -16.48 -1.19
C ASN A 680 17.33 -17.40 -2.18
N GLU A 681 16.80 -17.64 -3.38
CA GLU A 681 17.50 -18.38 -4.45
C GLU A 681 18.61 -17.55 -5.10
N PHE A 682 18.43 -16.24 -5.29
CA PHE A 682 19.48 -15.32 -5.70
C PHE A 682 20.58 -15.21 -4.64
N VAL A 683 20.24 -15.13 -3.34
CA VAL A 683 21.23 -15.14 -2.24
C VAL A 683 21.97 -16.47 -2.15
N ARG A 684 21.32 -17.62 -2.40
CA ARG A 684 22.00 -18.93 -2.45
C ARG A 684 22.94 -19.07 -3.64
N SER A 685 22.51 -18.65 -4.83
CA SER A 685 23.34 -18.72 -6.05
C SER A 685 24.49 -17.71 -6.02
N LEU A 686 24.28 -16.53 -5.46
CA LEU A 686 25.34 -15.55 -5.18
C LEU A 686 26.38 -16.14 -4.21
N LYS A 687 25.96 -16.75 -3.09
CA LYS A 687 26.88 -17.42 -2.15
C LYS A 687 27.62 -18.62 -2.77
N ALA A 688 27.01 -19.32 -3.72
CA ALA A 688 27.69 -20.37 -4.48
C ALA A 688 28.78 -19.77 -5.38
N ALA A 689 28.47 -18.69 -6.12
CA ALA A 689 29.44 -17.99 -6.97
C ALA A 689 30.55 -17.30 -6.15
N GLU A 690 30.26 -16.77 -4.97
CA GLU A 690 31.27 -16.27 -4.01
C GLU A 690 32.22 -17.40 -3.59
N LYS A 691 31.69 -18.58 -3.25
CA LYS A 691 32.51 -19.75 -2.89
C LYS A 691 33.36 -20.24 -4.05
N GLU A 692 32.81 -20.32 -5.26
CA GLU A 692 33.58 -20.67 -6.48
C GLU A 692 34.68 -19.63 -6.77
N SER A 693 34.39 -18.33 -6.58
CA SER A 693 35.37 -17.25 -6.71
C SER A 693 36.51 -17.38 -5.69
N LEU A 694 36.18 -17.65 -4.42
CA LEU A 694 37.19 -17.89 -3.38
C LEU A 694 38.05 -19.12 -3.68
N GLU A 695 37.46 -20.25 -4.08
CA GLU A 695 38.21 -21.43 -4.49
C GLU A 695 39.13 -21.17 -5.71
N MET A 696 38.71 -20.32 -6.65
CA MET A 696 39.54 -19.91 -7.78
C MET A 696 40.64 -18.92 -7.37
N GLN A 697 40.40 -18.07 -6.37
CA GLN A 697 41.40 -17.19 -5.78
C GLN A 697 42.45 -17.98 -4.98
N GLU A 698 42.06 -19.02 -4.24
CA GLU A 698 42.98 -19.95 -3.56
C GLU A 698 43.84 -20.73 -4.57
N LYS A 699 43.24 -21.26 -5.64
CA LYS A 699 43.99 -21.89 -6.75
C LYS A 699 44.96 -20.89 -7.39
N HIS A 700 44.57 -19.61 -7.53
CA HIS A 700 45.46 -18.57 -8.03
C HIS A 700 46.62 -18.26 -7.07
N SER A 701 46.38 -18.17 -5.75
CA SER A 701 47.47 -17.94 -4.79
C SER A 701 48.45 -19.12 -4.74
N GLN A 702 47.96 -20.36 -4.81
CA GLN A 702 48.81 -21.56 -4.92
C GLN A 702 49.70 -21.49 -6.17
N LEU A 703 49.14 -21.15 -7.33
CA LEU A 703 49.89 -20.99 -8.58
C LEU A 703 50.88 -19.81 -8.56
N THR A 704 50.59 -18.70 -7.85
CA THR A 704 51.56 -17.60 -7.70
C THR A 704 52.68 -17.93 -6.72
N GLU A 705 52.41 -18.69 -5.66
CA GLU A 705 53.45 -19.25 -4.79
C GLU A 705 54.34 -20.25 -5.54
N GLU A 706 53.76 -21.17 -6.32
CA GLU A 706 54.52 -22.11 -7.15
C GLU A 706 55.37 -21.39 -8.19
N LYS A 707 54.82 -20.38 -8.87
CA LYS A 707 55.58 -19.51 -9.77
C LYS A 707 56.73 -18.80 -9.05
N ALA A 708 56.52 -18.31 -7.82
CA ALA A 708 57.58 -17.66 -7.04
C ALA A 708 58.67 -18.66 -6.62
N ARG A 709 58.31 -19.88 -6.17
CA ARG A 709 59.24 -20.98 -5.87
C ARG A 709 60.08 -21.33 -7.10
N LEU A 710 59.44 -21.48 -8.26
CA LEU A 710 60.11 -21.79 -9.53
C LEU A 710 61.04 -20.65 -9.98
N LEU A 711 60.61 -19.39 -9.91
CA LEU A 711 61.45 -18.24 -10.22
C LEU A 711 62.68 -18.15 -9.30
N ASN A 712 62.52 -18.40 -8.00
CA ASN A 712 63.66 -18.45 -7.08
C ASN A 712 64.63 -19.59 -7.45
N SER A 713 64.13 -20.79 -7.75
CA SER A 713 64.99 -21.90 -8.19
C SER A 713 65.70 -21.64 -9.53
N LEU A 714 65.09 -20.84 -10.42
CA LEU A 714 65.69 -20.39 -11.68
C LEU A 714 66.78 -19.35 -11.42
N LEU A 715 66.53 -18.36 -10.57
CA LEU A 715 67.54 -17.37 -10.16
C LEU A 715 68.73 -18.03 -9.45
N GLU A 716 68.49 -19.05 -8.62
CA GLU A 716 69.54 -19.87 -8.02
C GLU A 716 70.34 -20.64 -9.07
N ALA A 717 69.67 -21.25 -10.06
CA ALA A 717 70.33 -21.93 -11.17
C ALA A 717 71.17 -20.97 -12.04
N GLU A 718 70.66 -19.76 -12.34
CA GLU A 718 71.42 -18.70 -13.03
C GLU A 718 72.65 -18.26 -12.23
N HIS A 719 72.52 -18.10 -10.90
CA HIS A 719 73.66 -17.82 -10.02
C HIS A 719 74.70 -18.96 -10.06
N GLN A 720 74.28 -20.23 -10.05
CA GLN A 720 75.19 -21.36 -10.20
C GLN A 720 75.89 -21.36 -11.57
N ILE A 721 75.16 -21.09 -12.66
CA ILE A 721 75.74 -20.96 -14.01
C ILE A 721 76.80 -19.86 -14.02
N MET A 722 76.49 -18.65 -13.54
CA MET A 722 77.44 -17.53 -13.46
C MET A 722 78.68 -17.87 -12.60
N LEU A 723 78.51 -18.59 -11.50
CA LEU A 723 79.62 -19.07 -10.67
C LEU A 723 80.49 -20.12 -11.39
N TRP A 724 79.89 -21.02 -12.17
CA TRP A 724 80.61 -22.01 -12.98
C TRP A 724 81.29 -21.39 -14.19
N GLU A 725 80.66 -20.45 -14.89
CA GLU A 725 81.29 -19.68 -15.97
C GLU A 725 82.50 -18.91 -15.44
N ARG A 726 82.39 -18.24 -14.28
CA ARG A 726 83.52 -17.53 -13.68
C ARG A 726 84.65 -18.48 -13.25
N LYS A 727 84.35 -19.68 -12.73
CA LYS A 727 85.36 -20.73 -12.47
C LYS A 727 86.01 -21.24 -13.77
N ILE A 728 85.23 -21.43 -14.83
CA ILE A 728 85.72 -21.86 -16.14
C ILE A 728 86.61 -20.77 -16.76
N GLN A 729 86.24 -19.50 -16.61
CA GLN A 729 87.01 -18.36 -17.09
C GLN A 729 88.35 -18.24 -16.35
N LEU A 730 88.34 -18.28 -15.01
CA LEU A 730 89.56 -18.30 -14.20
C LEU A 730 90.45 -19.51 -14.49
N THR A 731 89.89 -20.70 -14.71
CA THR A 731 90.69 -21.88 -15.07
C THR A 731 91.21 -21.86 -16.51
N LYS A 732 90.52 -21.20 -17.45
CA LYS A 732 91.06 -20.88 -18.79
C LYS A 732 92.21 -19.88 -18.71
N GLU A 733 92.09 -18.84 -17.90
CA GLU A 733 93.12 -17.80 -17.69
C GLU A 733 94.34 -18.36 -16.97
N MET A 734 94.15 -19.13 -15.89
CA MET A 734 95.23 -19.86 -15.22
C MET A 734 95.90 -20.87 -16.15
N ARG A 735 95.15 -21.61 -16.97
CA ARG A 735 95.72 -22.53 -17.97
C ARG A 735 96.49 -21.78 -19.04
N ALA A 736 96.00 -20.66 -19.56
CA ALA A 736 96.70 -19.84 -20.54
C ALA A 736 97.99 -19.19 -19.98
N ALA A 737 98.04 -18.93 -18.67
CA ALA A 737 99.27 -18.52 -17.99
C ALA A 737 100.26 -19.68 -17.84
N VAL A 738 99.80 -20.85 -17.37
CA VAL A 738 100.62 -22.04 -17.08
C VAL A 738 101.13 -22.74 -18.34
N ASP A 739 100.31 -22.84 -19.40
CA ASP A 739 100.68 -23.44 -20.68
C ASP A 739 101.53 -22.48 -21.56
N SER A 740 101.89 -21.29 -21.04
CA SER A 740 102.88 -20.44 -21.70
C SER A 740 104.30 -20.93 -21.36
N GLU A 741 105.07 -21.35 -22.38
CA GLU A 741 106.39 -22.00 -22.26
C GLU A 741 107.53 -21.06 -21.76
N THR A 742 107.30 -20.34 -20.67
CA THR A 742 108.16 -19.23 -20.20
C THR A 742 109.04 -19.62 -19.00
N GLY A 743 108.87 -20.83 -18.42
CA GLY A 743 109.55 -21.24 -17.17
C GLY A 743 110.61 -22.37 -17.27
N GLN A 744 110.62 -23.20 -18.32
CA GLN A 744 111.55 -24.36 -18.37
C GLN A 744 113.00 -23.99 -18.75
N GLY A 745 113.24 -22.78 -19.24
CA GLY A 745 114.58 -22.33 -19.66
C GLY A 745 115.52 -21.99 -18.50
N GLU A 746 115.01 -21.46 -17.40
CA GLU A 746 115.85 -20.86 -16.34
C GLU A 746 116.57 -21.92 -15.49
N ILE A 747 115.89 -23.04 -15.22
CA ILE A 747 116.46 -24.23 -14.56
C ILE A 747 117.60 -24.85 -15.41
N GLN A 748 117.58 -24.66 -16.74
CA GLN A 748 118.68 -25.05 -17.63
C GLN A 748 119.77 -23.97 -17.71
N ALA A 749 119.40 -22.70 -17.66
CA ALA A 749 120.35 -21.57 -17.67
C ALA A 749 121.30 -21.58 -16.47
N MET A 750 120.79 -21.86 -15.25
CA MET A 750 121.63 -22.02 -14.05
C MET A 750 122.69 -23.13 -14.21
N ARG A 751 122.35 -24.24 -14.89
CA ARG A 751 123.29 -25.34 -15.17
C ARG A 751 124.31 -24.98 -16.25
N ALA A 752 124.01 -24.04 -17.14
CA ALA A 752 124.93 -23.55 -18.17
C ALA A 752 125.94 -22.51 -17.62
N GLU A 753 125.56 -21.71 -16.62
CA GLU A 753 126.41 -20.63 -16.12
C GLU A 753 127.67 -21.12 -15.40
N ILE A 754 127.57 -22.25 -14.67
CA ILE A 754 128.71 -22.94 -14.04
C ILE A 754 129.80 -23.29 -15.07
N HIS A 755 129.40 -23.70 -16.28
CA HIS A 755 130.35 -24.05 -17.34
C HIS A 755 130.85 -22.83 -18.14
N ARG A 756 130.12 -21.71 -18.12
CA ARG A 756 130.53 -20.45 -18.78
C ARG A 756 131.67 -19.74 -18.05
N MET A 757 131.76 -19.84 -16.72
CA MET A 757 132.85 -19.21 -15.97
C MET A 757 134.24 -19.69 -16.44
N GLN A 758 134.38 -20.97 -16.77
CA GLN A 758 135.64 -21.57 -17.26
C GLN A 758 136.02 -21.07 -18.67
N VAL A 759 135.06 -20.56 -19.46
CA VAL A 759 135.30 -20.02 -20.81
C VAL A 759 135.56 -18.50 -20.79
N ARG A 760 135.22 -17.79 -19.70
CA ARG A 760 135.43 -16.33 -19.59
C ARG A 760 136.92 -15.92 -19.64
N TYR A 761 137.82 -16.71 -19.07
CA TYR A 761 139.26 -16.41 -19.07
C TYR A 761 139.81 -16.25 -20.50
N SER A 762 139.52 -17.22 -21.37
CA SER A 762 139.94 -17.23 -22.78
C SER A 762 139.27 -16.17 -23.67
N GLN A 763 138.32 -15.39 -23.13
CA GLN A 763 137.65 -14.30 -23.85
C GLN A 763 138.23 -12.91 -23.54
N LEU A 764 138.95 -12.73 -22.42
CA LEU A 764 139.59 -11.46 -22.04
C LEU A 764 140.55 -10.93 -23.13
N MET A 765 141.35 -11.82 -23.73
CA MET A 765 142.27 -11.47 -24.83
C MET A 765 141.56 -11.00 -26.13
N LYS A 766 140.23 -11.15 -26.23
CA LYS A 766 139.41 -10.59 -27.32
C LYS A 766 138.63 -9.35 -26.91
N GLN A 767 138.70 -8.91 -25.65
CA GLN A 767 137.92 -7.78 -25.14
C GLN A 767 138.60 -6.43 -25.41
N GLN A 768 139.94 -6.36 -25.51
CA GLN A 768 140.66 -5.12 -25.83
C GLN A 768 140.26 -4.54 -27.20
N GLU A 769 140.20 -5.38 -28.23
CA GLU A 769 139.76 -4.97 -29.58
C GLU A 769 138.23 -4.81 -29.69
N LYS A 770 137.49 -5.36 -28.72
CA LYS A 770 136.05 -5.18 -28.59
C LYS A 770 135.72 -3.82 -27.96
N MET A 771 136.50 -3.38 -26.97
CA MET A 771 136.34 -2.14 -26.20
C MET A 771 136.20 -0.89 -27.09
N ILE A 772 137.02 -0.75 -28.12
CA ILE A 772 136.97 0.38 -29.07
C ILE A 772 135.62 0.40 -29.83
N ARG A 773 135.16 -0.76 -30.30
CA ARG A 773 133.85 -0.91 -30.97
C ARG A 773 132.68 -0.77 -30.00
N ASP A 774 132.86 -1.24 -28.76
CA ASP A 774 131.88 -1.14 -27.68
C ASP A 774 131.71 0.33 -27.20
N MET A 775 132.73 1.18 -27.34
CA MET A 775 132.65 2.61 -27.03
C MET A 775 131.75 3.37 -28.02
N GLU A 776 131.95 3.18 -29.33
CA GLU A 776 131.04 3.72 -30.37
C GLU A 776 129.62 3.16 -30.20
N ALA A 777 129.50 1.84 -30.06
CA ALA A 777 128.23 1.17 -29.84
C ALA A 777 127.60 1.51 -28.48
N SER A 778 128.27 2.19 -27.54
CA SER A 778 127.65 2.62 -26.27
C SER A 778 126.62 3.74 -26.48
N VAL A 779 126.90 4.67 -27.41
CA VAL A 779 125.97 5.75 -27.77
C VAL A 779 124.79 5.19 -28.55
N SER A 780 125.06 4.38 -29.58
CA SER A 780 124.01 3.66 -30.32
C SER A 780 123.20 2.73 -29.41
N ARG A 781 123.79 2.20 -28.32
CA ARG A 781 123.04 1.45 -27.30
C ARG A 781 122.20 2.33 -26.41
N ARG A 782 122.57 3.57 -26.06
CA ARG A 782 121.62 4.51 -25.40
C ARG A 782 120.44 4.81 -26.32
N GLU A 783 120.69 5.06 -27.60
CA GLU A 783 119.67 5.30 -28.62
C GLU A 783 118.74 4.07 -28.82
N VAL A 784 119.30 2.86 -28.85
CA VAL A 784 118.53 1.61 -28.95
C VAL A 784 117.88 1.17 -27.63
N ILE A 785 118.42 1.53 -26.45
CA ILE A 785 117.79 1.23 -25.15
C ILE A 785 116.49 2.04 -24.99
N ALA A 786 116.48 3.31 -25.39
CA ALA A 786 115.25 4.11 -25.43
C ALA A 786 114.18 3.46 -26.33
N ILE A 787 114.56 3.01 -27.53
CA ILE A 787 113.65 2.37 -28.50
C ILE A 787 113.24 0.94 -28.06
N ARG A 788 114.09 0.22 -27.32
CA ARG A 788 113.82 -1.14 -26.84
C ARG A 788 113.00 -1.17 -25.54
N GLY A 789 112.99 -0.10 -24.76
CA GLY A 789 112.08 0.03 -23.60
C GLY A 789 110.61 -0.03 -24.00
N GLU A 790 110.28 0.47 -25.20
CA GLU A 790 108.95 0.43 -25.80
C GLU A 790 108.64 -0.92 -26.53
N GLY A 791 109.57 -1.89 -26.53
CA GLY A 791 109.58 -3.01 -27.48
C GLY A 791 109.84 -4.43 -26.94
N LEU A 792 108.72 -5.14 -26.68
CA LEU A 792 108.57 -6.61 -26.61
C LEU A 792 109.09 -7.39 -25.39
N ASN A 793 108.13 -7.77 -24.54
CA ASN A 793 108.08 -9.12 -23.99
C ASN A 793 107.97 -10.17 -25.11
N LYS A 794 108.54 -11.37 -24.88
CA LYS A 794 108.44 -12.62 -25.69
C LYS A 794 109.24 -12.72 -27.01
N THR A 795 110.49 -13.19 -26.85
CA THR A 795 111.18 -14.24 -27.65
C THR A 795 111.54 -14.03 -29.13
N ASP A 796 112.82 -14.24 -29.47
CA ASP A 796 113.31 -14.54 -30.83
C ASP A 796 113.74 -16.03 -30.96
N LYS A 797 113.72 -16.55 -32.18
CA LYS A 797 113.94 -17.95 -32.58
C LYS A 797 115.42 -18.21 -32.93
N LYS A 798 115.85 -19.49 -32.98
CA LYS A 798 116.51 -20.16 -34.14
C LYS A 798 116.93 -21.63 -33.86
N ARG A 799 117.51 -22.33 -34.86
CA ARG A 799 117.58 -23.80 -35.03
C ARG A 799 119.00 -24.37 -34.96
N VAL A 800 119.14 -25.70 -34.79
CA VAL A 800 120.38 -26.48 -35.03
C VAL A 800 120.09 -27.82 -35.77
N THR A 801 121.11 -28.32 -36.49
CA THR A 801 121.24 -29.54 -37.34
C THR A 801 121.85 -30.73 -36.57
N LYS A 802 122.04 -31.97 -37.06
CA LYS A 802 121.39 -32.81 -38.11
C LYS A 802 121.38 -34.31 -37.70
N SER A 803 122.11 -34.72 -36.65
CA SER A 803 122.10 -36.07 -36.07
C SER A 803 120.87 -36.34 -35.18
N ASP A 804 120.39 -35.29 -34.51
CA ASP A 804 119.16 -35.24 -33.68
C ASP A 804 117.95 -35.96 -34.27
N PHE A 805 117.81 -35.95 -35.60
CA PHE A 805 116.64 -36.48 -36.30
C PHE A 805 116.39 -37.97 -36.04
N HIS A 806 117.41 -38.80 -35.79
CA HIS A 806 117.19 -40.23 -35.55
C HIS A 806 116.66 -40.55 -34.14
N ARG A 807 117.18 -39.88 -33.10
CA ARG A 807 116.65 -40.06 -31.73
C ARG A 807 115.26 -39.44 -31.60
N LYS A 808 115.06 -38.24 -32.16
CA LYS A 808 113.72 -37.62 -32.26
C LYS A 808 112.75 -38.49 -33.06
N LYS A 809 113.17 -39.27 -34.06
CA LYS A 809 112.28 -40.21 -34.79
C LYS A 809 111.80 -41.40 -33.95
N GLN A 810 112.52 -41.81 -32.89
CA GLN A 810 112.03 -42.82 -31.93
C GLN A 810 111.13 -42.19 -30.86
N GLU A 811 111.50 -41.04 -30.31
CA GLU A 811 110.68 -40.33 -29.32
C GLU A 811 109.37 -39.82 -29.93
N LEU A 812 109.38 -39.35 -31.19
CA LEU A 812 108.18 -39.03 -31.95
C LEU A 812 107.33 -40.28 -32.22
N ARG A 813 107.90 -41.48 -32.41
CA ARG A 813 107.10 -42.72 -32.54
C ARG A 813 106.37 -43.08 -31.26
N LYS A 814 106.99 -42.89 -30.08
CA LYS A 814 106.29 -43.05 -28.78
C LYS A 814 105.21 -41.98 -28.60
N LYS A 815 105.55 -40.70 -28.81
CA LYS A 815 104.58 -39.60 -28.70
C LYS A 815 103.43 -39.74 -29.69
N ILE A 816 103.66 -40.20 -30.92
CA ILE A 816 102.61 -40.52 -31.90
C ILE A 816 101.68 -41.61 -31.35
N SER A 817 102.22 -42.69 -30.76
CA SER A 817 101.41 -43.75 -30.15
C SER A 817 100.59 -43.26 -28.95
N GLU A 818 101.15 -42.38 -28.12
CA GLU A 818 100.44 -41.75 -26.99
C GLU A 818 99.37 -40.76 -27.48
N THR A 819 99.66 -39.93 -28.50
CA THR A 819 98.65 -39.08 -29.15
C THR A 819 97.61 -39.88 -29.92
N GLN A 820 97.92 -41.08 -30.43
CA GLN A 820 96.90 -41.97 -31.03
C GLN A 820 96.01 -42.60 -29.96
N LYS A 821 96.53 -42.96 -28.78
CA LYS A 821 95.69 -43.40 -27.66
C LYS A 821 94.80 -42.26 -27.13
N ASN A 822 95.35 -41.05 -27.04
CA ASN A 822 94.57 -39.88 -26.62
C ASN A 822 93.56 -39.46 -27.69
N ALA A 823 93.90 -39.54 -28.98
CA ALA A 823 92.96 -39.37 -30.09
C ALA A 823 91.85 -40.42 -30.01
N GLN A 824 92.16 -41.72 -29.87
CA GLN A 824 91.15 -42.77 -29.66
C GLN A 824 90.31 -42.58 -28.38
N GLY A 825 90.81 -41.86 -27.38
CA GLY A 825 90.04 -41.40 -26.23
C GLY A 825 89.07 -40.29 -26.61
N CYS A 826 89.56 -39.25 -27.31
CA CYS A 826 88.73 -38.19 -27.87
C CYS A 826 87.67 -38.74 -28.83
N ASP A 827 88.02 -39.62 -29.75
CA ASP A 827 87.12 -40.27 -30.72
C ASP A 827 85.99 -41.03 -30.01
N LYS A 828 86.28 -41.70 -28.89
CA LYS A 828 85.25 -42.32 -28.04
C LYS A 828 84.33 -41.28 -27.40
N THR A 829 84.88 -40.23 -26.80
CA THR A 829 84.05 -39.15 -26.24
C THR A 829 83.26 -38.38 -27.31
N ILE A 830 83.77 -38.31 -28.54
CA ILE A 830 83.07 -37.75 -29.69
C ILE A 830 81.92 -38.67 -30.10
N LEU A 831 82.14 -39.99 -30.20
CA LEU A 831 81.06 -40.96 -30.45
C LEU A 831 80.00 -40.97 -29.34
N GLU A 832 80.39 -40.79 -28.07
CA GLU A 832 79.47 -40.64 -26.94
C GLU A 832 78.67 -39.33 -27.04
N LEU A 833 79.31 -38.21 -27.39
CA LEU A 833 78.66 -36.91 -27.63
C LEU A 833 77.79 -36.91 -28.90
N GLU A 834 78.14 -37.68 -29.92
CA GLU A 834 77.34 -37.88 -31.12
C GLU A 834 76.14 -38.79 -30.84
N SER A 835 76.29 -39.83 -30.01
CA SER A 835 75.19 -40.69 -29.59
C SER A 835 74.18 -39.97 -28.69
N THR A 836 74.65 -39.10 -27.80
CA THR A 836 73.79 -38.26 -26.93
C THR A 836 73.18 -37.10 -27.70
N ARG A 837 73.89 -36.51 -28.68
CA ARG A 837 73.30 -35.58 -29.65
C ARG A 837 72.24 -36.25 -30.51
N ALA A 838 72.46 -37.50 -30.93
CA ALA A 838 71.49 -38.27 -31.71
C ALA A 838 70.22 -38.56 -30.88
N SER A 839 70.35 -39.06 -29.65
CA SER A 839 69.19 -39.34 -28.78
C SER A 839 68.44 -38.06 -28.39
N LEU A 840 69.14 -36.96 -28.11
CA LEU A 840 68.50 -35.66 -27.90
C LEU A 840 67.77 -35.17 -29.16
N SER A 841 68.37 -35.30 -30.36
CA SER A 841 67.72 -34.93 -31.62
C SER A 841 66.50 -35.80 -31.95
N ALA A 842 66.51 -37.09 -31.57
CA ALA A 842 65.37 -37.98 -31.68
C ALA A 842 64.24 -37.55 -30.73
N SER A 843 64.56 -37.30 -29.44
CA SER A 843 63.56 -36.81 -28.47
C SER A 843 62.99 -35.44 -28.84
N PHE A 844 63.79 -34.57 -29.46
CA PHE A 844 63.34 -33.28 -30.00
C PHE A 844 62.41 -33.47 -31.19
N LEU A 845 62.72 -34.39 -32.11
CA LEU A 845 61.82 -34.77 -33.21
C LEU A 845 60.51 -35.40 -32.71
N GLU A 846 60.54 -36.23 -31.66
CA GLU A 846 59.34 -36.77 -31.02
C GLU A 846 58.49 -35.66 -30.41
N LYS A 847 59.07 -34.73 -29.65
CA LYS A 847 58.32 -33.58 -29.10
C LYS A 847 57.85 -32.60 -30.17
N GLN A 848 58.58 -32.44 -31.27
CA GLN A 848 58.14 -31.66 -32.43
C GLN A 848 56.97 -32.36 -33.17
N GLN A 849 56.94 -33.70 -33.21
CA GLN A 849 55.81 -34.47 -33.75
C GLN A 849 54.60 -34.47 -32.81
N GLU A 850 54.79 -34.56 -31.48
CA GLU A 850 53.70 -34.40 -30.50
C GLU A 850 53.06 -33.02 -30.60
N LEU A 851 53.87 -31.94 -30.63
CA LEU A 851 53.38 -30.59 -30.85
C LEU A 851 52.68 -30.45 -32.21
N GLY A 852 53.21 -31.07 -33.27
CA GLY A 852 52.57 -31.11 -34.59
C GLY A 852 51.21 -31.80 -34.58
N ARG A 853 51.05 -32.89 -33.81
CA ARG A 853 49.76 -33.58 -33.63
C ARG A 853 48.77 -32.73 -32.86
N LEU A 854 49.15 -32.20 -31.69
CA LEU A 854 48.30 -31.34 -30.87
C LEU A 854 47.89 -30.05 -31.63
N GLN A 855 48.78 -29.50 -32.45
CA GLN A 855 48.47 -28.34 -33.29
C GLN A 855 47.52 -28.69 -34.45
N ALA A 856 47.62 -29.91 -35.02
CA ALA A 856 46.67 -30.40 -36.01
C ALA A 856 45.29 -30.72 -35.40
N GLU A 857 45.26 -31.30 -34.19
CA GLU A 857 44.03 -31.57 -33.43
C GLU A 857 43.31 -30.26 -33.05
N SER A 858 44.05 -29.25 -32.57
CA SER A 858 43.51 -27.91 -32.35
C SER A 858 42.90 -27.31 -33.62
N GLN A 859 43.63 -27.33 -34.74
CA GLN A 859 43.13 -26.82 -36.02
C GLN A 859 41.91 -27.62 -36.55
N GLY A 860 41.83 -28.91 -36.25
CA GLY A 860 40.66 -29.74 -36.50
C GLY A 860 39.45 -29.25 -35.72
N LEU A 861 39.57 -29.14 -34.39
CA LEU A 861 38.51 -28.63 -33.50
C LEU A 861 38.08 -27.21 -33.87
N ASP A 862 39.02 -26.31 -34.18
CA ASP A 862 38.71 -24.97 -34.68
C ASP A 862 37.84 -25.05 -35.94
N SER A 863 38.22 -25.88 -36.92
CA SER A 863 37.46 -26.06 -38.16
C SER A 863 36.07 -26.68 -37.95
N ASP A 864 35.91 -27.57 -36.98
CA ASP A 864 34.61 -28.12 -36.58
C ASP A 864 33.73 -27.06 -35.90
N THR A 865 34.28 -26.20 -35.05
CA THR A 865 33.50 -25.09 -34.48
C THR A 865 33.09 -24.07 -35.53
N GLU A 866 33.92 -23.78 -36.54
CA GLU A 866 33.55 -22.96 -37.70
C GLU A 866 32.46 -23.64 -38.54
N CYS A 867 32.57 -24.95 -38.79
CA CYS A 867 31.56 -25.73 -39.50
C CYS A 867 30.20 -25.68 -38.77
N LEU A 868 30.18 -25.87 -37.45
CA LEU A 868 28.97 -25.80 -36.62
C LEU A 868 28.39 -24.38 -36.55
N ARG A 869 29.23 -23.33 -36.46
CA ARG A 869 28.80 -21.93 -36.53
C ARG A 869 28.15 -21.60 -37.87
N ASN A 870 28.71 -22.10 -38.98
CA ASN A 870 28.17 -21.88 -40.32
C ASN A 870 26.89 -22.70 -40.58
N LYS A 871 26.80 -23.95 -40.09
CA LYS A 871 25.54 -24.73 -40.06
C LYS A 871 24.44 -24.02 -39.26
N LYS A 872 24.77 -23.46 -38.08
CA LYS A 872 23.82 -22.66 -37.29
C LYS A 872 23.31 -21.42 -38.05
N ARG A 873 24.19 -20.73 -38.78
CA ARG A 873 23.82 -19.60 -39.66
C ARG A 873 22.92 -20.05 -40.82
N TRP A 874 23.24 -21.18 -41.46
CA TRP A 874 22.42 -21.72 -42.55
C TRP A 874 21.02 -22.11 -42.09
N ASN A 875 20.90 -22.86 -41.00
CA ASN A 875 19.61 -23.29 -40.47
C ASN A 875 18.74 -22.07 -40.07
N LEU A 876 19.35 -20.98 -39.59
CA LEU A 876 18.64 -19.73 -39.34
C LEU A 876 18.11 -19.08 -40.64
N LEU A 877 18.91 -19.06 -41.70
CA LEU A 877 18.49 -18.56 -43.02
C LEU A 877 17.41 -19.44 -43.66
N GLU A 878 17.46 -20.76 -43.48
CA GLU A 878 16.39 -21.67 -43.90
C GLU A 878 15.11 -21.46 -43.10
N ILE A 879 15.19 -21.31 -41.77
CA ILE A 879 14.02 -20.98 -40.94
C ILE A 879 13.38 -19.66 -41.40
N VAL A 880 14.17 -18.63 -41.72
CA VAL A 880 13.66 -17.37 -42.29
C VAL A 880 13.07 -17.58 -43.70
N ALA A 881 13.63 -18.46 -44.53
CA ALA A 881 13.08 -18.83 -45.83
C ALA A 881 11.75 -19.62 -45.72
N TYR A 882 11.62 -20.50 -44.73
CA TYR A 882 10.38 -21.21 -44.44
C TYR A 882 9.32 -20.29 -43.82
N GLN A 883 9.69 -19.37 -42.93
CA GLN A 883 8.78 -18.36 -42.38
C GLN A 883 8.29 -17.37 -43.44
N THR A 884 9.14 -16.96 -44.38
CA THR A 884 8.71 -16.11 -45.52
C THR A 884 7.85 -16.90 -46.51
N ARG A 885 8.19 -18.16 -46.82
CA ARG A 885 7.31 -19.06 -47.59
C ARG A 885 5.96 -19.27 -46.90
N GLN A 886 5.93 -19.43 -45.58
CA GLN A 886 4.70 -19.56 -44.79
C GLN A 886 3.85 -18.28 -44.89
N LYS A 887 4.46 -17.09 -44.72
CA LYS A 887 3.77 -15.80 -44.91
C LYS A 887 3.22 -15.63 -46.34
N HIS A 888 3.94 -16.09 -47.36
CA HIS A 888 3.43 -16.09 -48.74
C HIS A 888 2.30 -17.10 -48.96
N LEU A 889 2.30 -18.25 -48.28
CA LEU A 889 1.20 -19.23 -48.31
C LEU A 889 -0.03 -18.77 -47.51
N GLN A 890 0.16 -18.04 -46.42
CA GLN A 890 -0.89 -17.37 -45.64
C GLN A 890 -1.57 -16.28 -46.50
N ALA A 891 -0.79 -15.37 -47.08
CA ALA A 891 -1.30 -14.38 -48.04
C ALA A 891 -1.98 -15.01 -49.28
N LEU A 892 -1.63 -16.24 -49.65
CA LEU A 892 -2.30 -17.02 -50.71
C LEU A 892 -3.67 -17.56 -50.25
N ARG A 893 -3.78 -18.03 -49.00
CA ARG A 893 -5.06 -18.39 -48.35
C ARG A 893 -5.97 -17.17 -48.16
N GLU A 894 -5.39 -16.02 -47.86
CA GLU A 894 -6.06 -14.74 -47.64
C GLU A 894 -6.41 -14.00 -48.96
N GLY A 895 -6.00 -14.54 -50.12
CA GLY A 895 -6.27 -13.97 -51.44
C GLY A 895 -5.52 -12.68 -51.78
N THR A 896 -4.68 -12.17 -50.88
CA THR A 896 -3.92 -10.91 -51.03
C THR A 896 -2.60 -11.08 -51.77
N TYR A 897 -2.07 -12.31 -51.89
CA TYR A 897 -0.79 -12.57 -52.53
C TYR A 897 -0.80 -12.29 -54.03
N THR A 898 -0.06 -11.26 -54.46
CA THR A 898 0.10 -10.90 -55.88
C THR A 898 1.17 -11.78 -56.55
N PRO A 899 0.82 -12.69 -57.47
CA PRO A 899 1.81 -13.57 -58.10
C PRO A 899 2.75 -12.77 -59.01
N LEU A 900 4.05 -12.78 -58.71
CA LEU A 900 5.08 -12.02 -59.44
C LEU A 900 5.25 -12.43 -60.91
N CYS A 901 4.72 -13.58 -61.32
CA CYS A 901 4.57 -14.01 -62.72
C CYS A 901 3.19 -14.68 -62.86
N ARG A 902 2.44 -14.33 -63.93
CA ARG A 902 1.11 -14.89 -64.22
C ARG A 902 1.09 -15.93 -65.35
N THR A 903 2.24 -16.20 -65.98
CA THR A 903 2.40 -17.20 -67.04
C THR A 903 3.65 -18.03 -66.78
N GLU A 904 3.63 -19.32 -67.16
CA GLU A 904 4.78 -20.21 -66.95
C GLU A 904 6.06 -19.70 -67.63
N ALA A 905 5.95 -19.12 -68.84
CA ALA A 905 7.11 -18.57 -69.55
C ALA A 905 7.77 -17.42 -68.78
N ALA A 906 6.97 -16.54 -68.14
CA ALA A 906 7.50 -15.48 -67.28
C ALA A 906 8.08 -16.03 -65.97
N TRP A 907 7.51 -17.11 -65.42
CA TRP A 907 8.05 -17.80 -64.24
C TRP A 907 9.40 -18.47 -64.57
N ARG A 908 9.46 -19.29 -65.63
CA ARG A 908 10.70 -19.92 -66.14
C ARG A 908 11.77 -18.87 -66.44
N SER A 909 11.42 -17.74 -67.07
CA SER A 909 12.36 -16.64 -67.33
C SER A 909 12.87 -15.96 -66.05
N LYS A 910 12.04 -15.76 -65.01
CA LYS A 910 12.54 -15.26 -63.72
C LYS A 910 13.34 -16.31 -62.95
N GLN A 911 12.98 -17.59 -63.03
CA GLN A 911 13.75 -18.68 -62.45
C GLN A 911 15.14 -18.79 -63.09
N GLN A 912 15.22 -18.71 -64.42
CA GLN A 912 16.48 -18.61 -65.16
C GLN A 912 17.27 -17.37 -64.72
N ARG A 913 16.69 -16.16 -64.71
CA ARG A 913 17.37 -14.96 -64.20
C ARG A 913 17.85 -15.06 -62.74
N VAL A 914 17.23 -15.90 -61.90
CA VAL A 914 17.69 -16.19 -60.53
C VAL A 914 18.81 -17.23 -60.55
N GLN A 915 18.70 -18.31 -61.32
CA GLN A 915 19.77 -19.30 -61.52
C GLN A 915 21.02 -18.66 -62.13
N ASP A 916 20.88 -17.79 -63.12
CA ASP A 916 21.98 -17.09 -63.78
C ASP A 916 22.62 -16.04 -62.85
N ARG A 917 21.84 -15.42 -61.96
CA ARG A 917 22.40 -14.61 -60.86
C ARG A 917 23.14 -15.45 -59.83
N LEU A 918 22.61 -16.62 -59.46
CA LEU A 918 23.29 -17.54 -58.54
C LEU A 918 24.58 -18.11 -59.16
N ARG A 919 24.58 -18.45 -60.45
CA ARG A 919 25.77 -18.80 -61.24
C ARG A 919 26.78 -17.66 -61.30
N ALA A 920 26.33 -16.42 -61.55
CA ALA A 920 27.21 -15.26 -61.54
C ALA A 920 27.86 -15.02 -60.17
N ILE A 921 27.08 -15.15 -59.08
CA ILE A 921 27.59 -15.07 -57.71
C ILE A 921 28.58 -16.21 -57.42
N ASP A 922 28.28 -17.44 -57.83
CA ASP A 922 29.19 -18.59 -57.72
C ASP A 922 30.50 -18.36 -58.50
N THR A 923 30.45 -17.86 -59.74
CA THR A 923 31.68 -17.50 -60.48
C THR A 923 32.49 -16.40 -59.80
N ILE A 924 31.83 -15.41 -59.16
CA ILE A 924 32.52 -14.36 -58.38
C ILE A 924 33.15 -14.95 -57.11
N VAL A 925 32.45 -15.85 -56.41
CA VAL A 925 32.99 -16.57 -55.24
C VAL A 925 34.19 -17.45 -55.65
N GLN A 926 34.14 -18.10 -56.81
CA GLN A 926 35.24 -18.89 -57.35
C GLN A 926 36.45 -18.01 -57.75
N GLN A 927 36.21 -16.84 -58.35
CA GLN A 927 37.28 -15.86 -58.65
C GLN A 927 37.94 -15.37 -57.36
N ILE A 928 37.18 -14.94 -56.35
CA ILE A 928 37.72 -14.49 -55.06
C ILE A 928 38.46 -15.62 -54.33
N GLN A 929 38.02 -16.88 -54.44
CA GLN A 929 38.75 -18.03 -53.91
C GLN A 929 40.09 -18.29 -54.61
N GLN A 930 40.24 -17.93 -55.89
CA GLN A 930 41.49 -18.05 -56.65
C GLN A 930 42.43 -16.86 -56.40
N GLU A 931 41.89 -15.64 -56.33
CA GLU A 931 42.66 -14.41 -56.11
C GLU A 931 43.15 -14.28 -54.67
N HIS A 932 42.39 -14.77 -53.69
CA HIS A 932 42.68 -14.61 -52.26
C HIS A 932 42.56 -15.94 -51.48
N PRO A 933 43.54 -16.86 -51.62
CA PRO A 933 43.49 -18.19 -50.97
C PRO A 933 43.42 -18.14 -49.43
N GLN A 934 43.89 -17.06 -48.80
CA GLN A 934 43.75 -16.83 -47.35
C GLN A 934 42.28 -16.78 -46.88
N HIS A 935 41.36 -16.38 -47.76
CA HIS A 935 39.92 -16.27 -47.44
C HIS A 935 39.12 -17.53 -47.83
N GLN A 936 39.78 -18.57 -48.35
CA GLN A 936 39.11 -19.76 -48.87
C GLN A 936 38.25 -20.48 -47.82
N ARG A 937 38.75 -20.64 -46.57
CA ARG A 937 37.98 -21.23 -45.46
C ARG A 937 36.70 -20.45 -45.14
N ALA A 938 36.79 -19.11 -45.09
CA ALA A 938 35.66 -18.24 -44.79
C ALA A 938 34.58 -18.21 -45.90
N LEU A 939 34.94 -18.56 -47.14
CA LEU A 939 34.04 -18.60 -48.30
C LEU A 939 33.58 -20.02 -48.69
N GLN A 940 34.19 -21.08 -48.16
CA GLN A 940 33.83 -22.47 -48.46
C GLN A 940 32.38 -22.81 -48.08
N TRP A 941 31.87 -22.31 -46.95
CA TRP A 941 30.47 -22.56 -46.56
C TRP A 941 29.47 -21.88 -47.50
N LEU A 942 29.74 -20.64 -47.94
CA LEU A 942 28.90 -19.94 -48.92
C LEU A 942 28.85 -20.71 -50.25
N ARG A 943 29.98 -21.28 -50.67
CA ARG A 943 30.05 -22.11 -51.87
C ARG A 943 29.22 -23.40 -51.72
N GLN A 944 29.35 -24.13 -50.62
CA GLN A 944 28.52 -25.32 -50.35
C GLN A 944 27.01 -24.99 -50.34
N CYS A 945 26.64 -23.81 -49.81
CA CYS A 945 25.27 -23.30 -49.81
C CYS A 945 24.75 -22.81 -51.18
N LEU A 946 25.65 -22.47 -52.12
CA LEU A 946 25.31 -22.16 -53.51
C LEU A 946 25.21 -23.43 -54.33
N GLU A 947 26.17 -24.35 -54.19
CA GLU A 947 26.18 -25.68 -54.82
C GLU A 947 24.90 -26.47 -54.43
N SER A 948 24.44 -26.43 -53.18
CA SER A 948 23.18 -27.07 -52.75
C SER A 948 21.90 -26.44 -53.33
N ARG A 949 21.98 -25.25 -53.94
CA ARG A 949 20.86 -24.55 -54.62
C ARG A 949 21.03 -24.45 -56.14
N LEU A 950 22.19 -24.85 -56.67
CA LEU A 950 22.52 -24.89 -58.10
C LEU A 950 22.60 -26.33 -58.65
N GLY A 951 22.80 -27.32 -57.78
CA GLY A 951 22.70 -28.73 -58.12
C GLY A 951 21.31 -29.09 -58.68
N PRO A 952 21.21 -30.19 -59.45
CA PRO A 952 19.92 -30.65 -59.97
C PRO A 952 18.98 -30.95 -58.81
N GLN A 953 17.76 -30.43 -58.89
CA GLN A 953 16.65 -31.02 -58.15
C GLN A 953 16.33 -32.35 -58.84
N GLU A 954 16.90 -33.44 -58.32
CA GLU A 954 16.41 -34.78 -58.66
C GLU A 954 14.93 -34.89 -58.25
N THR A 955 14.18 -35.60 -59.08
CA THR A 955 12.70 -35.57 -59.17
C THR A 955 12.01 -36.45 -58.15
#